data_AF-A0A4R0HYJ1-F1
#
_entry.id   AF-A0A4R0HYJ1-F1
#
_cell.length_a   1.000
_cell.length_b   1.000
_cell.length_c   1.000
_cell.angle_alpha   90.00
_cell.angle_beta   90.00
_cell.angle_gamma   90.00
#
_symmetry.space_group_name_H-M   'P 1'
#
loop_
_entity.id
_entity.type
_entity.pdbx_description
1 polymer ?
#
loop_
_entity_poly.entity_id
_entity_poly.type
_entity_poly.pdbx_seq_one_letter_code
_entity_poly.pdbx_strand_id
1 'polypeptide(L)'
;MKRAVPWLLPILVAVGGFVALGDVGAGPLVKYAVYFAGAIALPGTLLLRAAWRSTGNWAEDLGLGSVVGATWQLIGWAIFTALGWQRWLLVWPALVLIGFALVGRQHFRIAEPRPLPFAWTVGLAVSVAVMVGAATFGVMAYHPMPPYGEAYYPDLLYHLSMVQELTRTVPPEIPQVVNERLEYHWFANADMAAAVDVTRLTPMVVLFRLWVLPWLVVSLLVCATLARVVSRTWWTGVLAALALAAPQLFLLVDTSVNLAPPVSLLSPSQTFGLVAAVTTAVLLIDLLFKNGSHWLWLLIVPVAVVGGGSKPTVLPLLIAGVGLAALYLLVTTRRLPWRLIGTTAVLLAAGAVTFLTVAGSTSGSRLQFLAVLKSLPVYTAATGDKTQPGDGGLILPALAHGEVIGTLSLLLGLLLTLQAMSWAGFGVVGRKDPVAWFLLGAMIAGWAGYLLVDHPSVSESYFVYTAAPFSLAGAGWFAATSARASGRPVPIAVAAFVLSIGYAGLIVWARGVPAASTGRQLWLSTRMLLVVLGITLFLLLVWRLTLRQAGGGMFVVLVLLSTAPISSFLQSAIRGDTEKAPTYRAARWWVYPDEAEAALWLARNSAPTDVVATNTWCRPAGSPLPGCDARGYLVSGIAGRRTLLEGWAYTTQAMAKQGDGGRRYTEQPSPWPDRVTLTNQALMAPSPEVLRRLRDEYGVRWLYADARNGPVWPGLDQMAVLRHSVGKVRIYELGE
;
A
#
# COMPACT_ATOMS: atom_id res chain seq x y z
N MET A 1 19.10 -18.63 -23.01
CA MET A 1 17.84 -18.30 -23.74
C MET A 1 16.62 -19.04 -23.20
N LYS A 2 16.58 -20.38 -23.10
CA LYS A 2 15.38 -21.14 -22.64
C LYS A 2 14.74 -20.65 -21.33
N ARG A 3 15.53 -20.21 -20.34
CA ARG A 3 15.03 -19.67 -19.05
C ARG A 3 14.50 -18.24 -19.10
N ALA A 4 14.82 -17.48 -20.15
CA ALA A 4 14.31 -16.12 -20.34
C ALA A 4 12.93 -16.11 -21.01
N VAL A 5 12.61 -17.16 -21.78
CA VAL A 5 11.36 -17.26 -22.56
C VAL A 5 10.10 -17.07 -21.70
N PRO A 6 9.96 -17.68 -20.50
CA PRO A 6 8.76 -17.46 -19.68
C PRO A 6 8.55 -15.99 -19.29
N TRP A 7 9.62 -15.21 -19.13
CA TRP A 7 9.54 -13.78 -18.79
C TRP A 7 9.01 -12.90 -19.93
N LEU A 8 8.88 -13.44 -21.16
CA LEU A 8 8.17 -12.75 -22.23
C LEU A 8 6.67 -12.63 -21.92
N LEU A 9 6.08 -13.59 -21.21
CA LEU A 9 4.65 -13.57 -20.87
C LEU A 9 4.24 -12.29 -20.11
N PRO A 10 4.83 -11.96 -18.95
CA PRO A 10 4.46 -10.73 -18.24
C PRO A 10 4.75 -9.45 -19.04
N ILE A 11 5.77 -9.45 -19.91
CA ILE A 11 6.05 -8.31 -20.80
C ILE A 11 4.92 -8.17 -21.83
N LEU A 12 4.51 -9.26 -22.48
CA LEU A 12 3.41 -9.25 -23.44
C LEU A 12 2.08 -8.84 -22.79
N VAL A 13 1.82 -9.30 -21.56
CA VAL A 13 0.63 -8.88 -20.79
C VAL A 13 0.69 -7.39 -20.46
N ALA A 14 1.83 -6.86 -20.02
CA ALA A 14 1.99 -5.43 -19.76
C ALA A 14 1.74 -4.61 -21.04
N VAL A 15 2.37 -4.99 -22.16
CA VAL A 15 2.23 -4.31 -23.46
C VAL A 15 0.78 -4.38 -23.94
N GLY A 16 0.14 -5.55 -23.90
CA GLY A 16 -1.28 -5.70 -24.26
C GLY A 16 -2.18 -4.86 -23.37
N GLY A 17 -1.87 -4.77 -22.08
CA GLY A 17 -2.56 -3.90 -21.12
C GLY A 17 -2.47 -2.42 -21.51
N PHE A 18 -1.27 -1.92 -21.81
CA PHE A 18 -1.08 -0.54 -22.25
C PHE A 18 -1.73 -0.22 -23.59
N VAL A 19 -1.67 -1.16 -24.54
CA VAL A 19 -2.38 -1.02 -25.82
C VAL A 19 -3.89 -0.92 -25.58
N ALA A 20 -4.44 -1.71 -24.65
CA ALA A 20 -5.86 -1.65 -24.30
C ALA A 20 -6.26 -0.37 -23.56
N LEU A 21 -5.39 0.20 -22.73
CA LEU A 21 -5.62 1.48 -22.05
C LEU A 21 -5.65 2.65 -23.04
N GLY A 22 -4.80 2.63 -24.07
CA GLY A 22 -4.81 3.60 -25.16
C GLY A 22 -4.36 5.02 -24.80
N ASP A 23 -3.94 5.27 -23.55
CA ASP A 23 -3.68 6.61 -23.02
C ASP A 23 -2.19 6.94 -22.81
N VAL A 24 -1.29 5.95 -22.96
CA VAL A 24 0.16 6.11 -22.87
C VAL A 24 0.85 5.46 -24.06
N GLY A 25 1.65 6.23 -24.80
CA GLY A 25 2.44 5.71 -25.93
C GLY A 25 3.65 4.87 -25.50
N ALA A 26 4.31 4.22 -26.47
CA ALA A 26 5.49 3.38 -26.20
C ALA A 26 6.69 4.14 -25.60
N GLY A 27 6.84 5.43 -25.92
CA GLY A 27 7.95 6.27 -25.45
C GLY A 27 8.06 6.34 -23.91
N PRO A 28 7.02 6.78 -23.19
CA PRO A 28 6.99 6.76 -21.73
C PRO A 28 7.27 5.38 -21.11
N LEU A 29 6.73 4.30 -21.70
CA LEU A 29 6.94 2.94 -21.23
C LEU A 29 8.42 2.54 -21.31
N VAL A 30 9.06 2.74 -22.47
CA VAL A 30 10.49 2.46 -22.67
C VAL A 30 11.34 3.33 -21.74
N LYS A 31 11.03 4.63 -21.65
CA LYS A 31 11.78 5.56 -20.80
C LYS A 31 11.75 5.15 -19.33
N TYR A 32 10.58 4.76 -18.83
CA TYR A 32 10.43 4.30 -17.45
C TYR A 32 11.07 2.93 -17.22
N ALA A 33 11.00 2.01 -18.19
CA ALA A 33 11.69 0.73 -18.10
C ALA A 33 13.21 0.90 -18.04
N VAL A 34 13.78 1.80 -18.86
CA VAL A 34 15.20 2.15 -18.83
C VAL A 34 15.59 2.80 -17.51
N TYR A 35 14.78 3.73 -17.00
CA TYR A 35 14.97 4.31 -15.66
C TYR A 35 14.99 3.23 -14.58
N PHE A 36 13.97 2.38 -14.52
CA PHE A 36 13.89 1.37 -13.48
C PHE A 36 15.06 0.38 -13.58
N ALA A 37 15.44 -0.05 -14.78
CA ALA A 37 16.57 -0.95 -14.97
C ALA A 37 17.92 -0.29 -14.60
N GLY A 38 18.16 0.93 -15.09
CA GLY A 38 19.46 1.61 -15.01
C GLY A 38 19.69 2.45 -13.76
N ALA A 39 18.63 3.01 -13.16
CA ALA A 39 18.72 3.85 -11.96
C ALA A 39 18.35 3.10 -10.67
N ILE A 40 17.54 2.06 -10.75
CA ILE A 40 17.04 1.32 -9.57
C ILE A 40 17.63 -0.08 -9.52
N ALA A 41 17.19 -0.97 -10.41
CA ALA A 41 17.45 -2.40 -10.30
C ALA A 41 18.94 -2.76 -10.43
N LEU A 42 19.63 -2.23 -11.44
CA LEU A 42 21.05 -2.54 -11.65
C LEU A 42 21.96 -1.94 -10.56
N PRO A 43 21.95 -0.62 -10.28
CA PRO A 43 22.79 -0.04 -9.22
C PRO A 43 22.53 -0.71 -7.86
N GLY A 44 21.27 -0.94 -7.53
CA GLY A 44 20.88 -1.60 -6.29
C GLY A 44 21.34 -3.06 -6.20
N THR A 45 21.30 -3.82 -7.30
CA THR A 45 21.86 -5.18 -7.35
C THR A 45 23.36 -5.20 -7.14
N LEU A 46 24.09 -4.22 -7.69
CA LEU A 46 25.54 -4.09 -7.50
C LEU A 46 25.88 -3.74 -6.05
N LEU A 47 25.19 -2.77 -5.46
CA LEU A 47 25.32 -2.39 -4.05
C LEU A 47 25.01 -3.57 -3.11
N LEU A 48 23.93 -4.31 -3.38
CA LEU A 48 23.56 -5.52 -2.65
C LEU A 48 24.70 -6.55 -2.69
N ARG A 49 25.24 -6.85 -3.87
CA ARG A 49 26.32 -7.83 -4.04
C ARG A 49 27.63 -7.38 -3.42
N ALA A 50 27.89 -6.07 -3.36
CA ALA A 50 29.10 -5.52 -2.75
C ALA A 50 29.08 -5.61 -1.22
N ALA A 51 27.94 -5.27 -0.60
CA ALA A 51 27.82 -5.29 0.86
C ALA A 51 27.46 -6.67 1.44
N TRP A 52 26.86 -7.55 0.62
CA TRP A 52 26.43 -8.88 1.05
C TRP A 52 26.98 -10.01 0.17
N ARG A 53 26.20 -10.43 -0.84
CA ARG A 53 26.51 -11.48 -1.82
C ARG A 53 25.37 -11.59 -2.83
N SER A 54 25.57 -12.39 -3.87
CA SER A 54 24.49 -12.90 -4.72
C SER A 54 23.80 -14.10 -4.07
N THR A 55 22.50 -14.29 -4.31
CA THR A 55 21.79 -15.53 -3.97
C THR A 55 22.12 -16.69 -4.92
N GLY A 56 22.85 -16.40 -6.00
CA GLY A 56 23.11 -17.32 -7.10
C GLY A 56 22.04 -17.30 -8.20
N ASN A 57 21.01 -16.46 -8.07
CA ASN A 57 19.91 -16.37 -9.03
C ASN A 57 19.53 -14.90 -9.33
N TRP A 58 19.53 -14.54 -10.62
CA TRP A 58 19.30 -13.16 -11.06
C TRP A 58 17.95 -12.58 -10.61
N ALA A 59 16.86 -13.35 -10.67
CA ALA A 59 15.55 -12.83 -10.33
C ALA A 59 15.45 -12.44 -8.84
N GLU A 60 16.12 -13.16 -7.94
CA GLU A 60 16.13 -12.82 -6.52
C GLU A 60 17.07 -11.64 -6.23
N ASP A 61 18.25 -11.64 -6.84
CA ASP A 61 19.20 -10.52 -6.77
C ASP A 61 18.55 -9.22 -7.29
N LEU A 62 17.80 -9.27 -8.39
CA LEU A 62 17.07 -8.12 -8.94
C LEU A 62 15.93 -7.68 -8.02
N GLY A 63 15.20 -8.62 -7.40
CA GLY A 63 14.14 -8.29 -6.45
C GLY A 63 14.66 -7.54 -5.23
N LEU A 64 15.61 -8.15 -4.52
CA LEU A 64 16.25 -7.52 -3.35
C LEU A 64 17.02 -6.26 -3.74
N GLY A 65 17.75 -6.33 -4.86
CA GLY A 65 18.56 -5.25 -5.39
C GLY A 65 17.71 -4.04 -5.77
N SER A 66 16.52 -4.21 -6.34
CA SER A 66 15.64 -3.08 -6.67
C SER A 66 15.21 -2.29 -5.44
N VAL A 67 14.97 -2.95 -4.30
CA VAL A 67 14.64 -2.29 -3.04
C VAL A 67 15.84 -1.51 -2.49
N VAL A 68 17.04 -2.09 -2.56
CA VAL A 68 18.30 -1.38 -2.22
C VAL A 68 18.52 -0.19 -3.16
N GLY A 69 18.26 -0.37 -4.45
CA GLY A 69 18.39 0.66 -5.48
C GLY A 69 17.47 1.84 -5.24
N ALA A 70 16.19 1.60 -4.95
CA ALA A 70 15.26 2.68 -4.62
C ALA A 70 15.62 3.37 -3.31
N THR A 71 16.10 2.62 -2.32
CA THR A 71 16.61 3.21 -1.07
C THR A 71 17.78 4.16 -1.34
N TRP A 72 18.71 3.75 -2.19
CA TRP A 72 19.84 4.59 -2.58
C TRP A 72 19.42 5.77 -3.47
N GLN A 73 18.45 5.56 -4.37
CA GLN A 73 17.88 6.61 -5.20
C GLN A 73 17.17 7.68 -4.37
N LEU A 74 16.48 7.29 -3.29
CA LEU A 74 15.84 8.24 -2.36
C LEU A 74 16.85 9.12 -1.63
N ILE A 75 18.03 8.59 -1.29
CA ILE A 75 19.13 9.40 -0.73
C ILE A 75 19.59 10.43 -1.77
N GLY A 76 19.79 9.99 -3.01
CA GLY A 76 20.14 10.88 -4.12
C GLY A 76 19.07 11.94 -4.36
N TRP A 77 17.80 11.55 -4.40
CA TRP A 77 16.67 12.46 -4.53
C TRP A 77 16.66 13.50 -3.41
N ALA A 78 16.79 13.10 -2.15
CA ALA A 78 16.81 14.03 -1.02
C ALA A 78 17.94 15.07 -1.15
N ILE A 79 19.15 14.62 -1.51
CA ILE A 79 20.30 15.52 -1.71
C ILE A 79 20.05 16.47 -2.88
N PHE A 80 19.68 15.95 -4.05
CA PHE A 80 19.51 16.77 -5.25
C PHE A 80 18.32 17.73 -5.12
N THR A 81 17.23 17.33 -4.47
CA THR A 81 16.09 18.20 -4.19
C THR A 81 16.46 19.29 -3.19
N ALA A 82 17.20 18.97 -2.12
CA ALA A 82 17.67 19.97 -1.14
C ALA A 82 18.60 21.03 -1.77
N LEU A 83 19.38 20.64 -2.79
CA LEU A 83 20.28 21.53 -3.52
C LEU A 83 19.61 22.28 -4.69
N GLY A 84 18.34 22.02 -4.99
CA GLY A 84 17.66 22.56 -6.18
C GLY A 84 18.21 22.01 -7.51
N TRP A 85 18.83 20.83 -7.48
CA TRP A 85 19.49 20.15 -8.60
C TRP A 85 18.68 18.96 -9.14
N GLN A 86 17.37 18.90 -8.90
CA GLN A 86 16.50 17.80 -9.35
C GLN A 86 16.70 17.47 -10.84
N ARG A 87 17.06 18.48 -11.66
CA ARG A 87 17.36 18.31 -13.08
C ARG A 87 18.53 17.36 -13.39
N TRP A 88 19.43 17.16 -12.45
CA TRP A 88 20.66 16.38 -12.59
C TRP A 88 20.62 15.06 -11.84
N LEU A 89 19.48 14.65 -11.27
CA LEU A 89 19.37 13.44 -10.46
C LEU A 89 19.85 12.18 -11.18
N LEU A 90 19.82 12.13 -12.52
CA LEU A 90 20.39 11.02 -13.32
C LEU A 90 21.89 10.79 -13.06
N VAL A 91 22.63 11.83 -12.65
CA VAL A 91 24.06 11.72 -12.31
C VAL A 91 24.28 10.79 -11.13
N TRP A 92 23.35 10.76 -10.16
CA TRP A 92 23.46 9.94 -8.95
C TRP A 92 23.62 8.43 -9.25
N PRO A 93 22.68 7.76 -9.95
CA PRO A 93 22.86 6.36 -10.31
C PRO A 93 24.01 6.16 -11.31
N ALA A 94 24.31 7.14 -12.18
CA ALA A 94 25.44 7.05 -13.10
C ALA A 94 26.78 6.95 -12.36
N LEU A 95 26.98 7.73 -11.29
CA LEU A 95 28.17 7.65 -10.45
C LEU A 95 28.34 6.28 -9.80
N VAL A 96 27.25 5.66 -9.34
CA VAL A 96 27.28 4.30 -8.79
C VAL A 96 27.71 3.30 -9.86
N LEU A 97 27.11 3.36 -11.05
CA LEU A 97 27.45 2.46 -12.16
C LEU A 97 28.89 2.63 -12.63
N ILE A 98 29.36 3.87 -12.75
CA ILE A 98 30.75 4.19 -13.13
C ILE A 98 31.71 3.67 -12.06
N GLY A 99 31.43 3.92 -10.78
CA GLY A 99 32.24 3.42 -9.67
C GLY A 99 32.41 1.90 -9.72
N PHE A 100 31.33 1.15 -9.94
CA PHE A 100 31.41 -0.30 -10.10
C PHE A 100 32.12 -0.73 -11.40
N ALA A 101 31.94 -0.01 -12.49
CA ALA A 101 32.67 -0.28 -13.73
C ALA A 101 34.19 -0.12 -13.55
N LEU A 102 34.62 0.81 -12.71
CA LEU A 102 36.03 1.05 -12.35
C LEU A 102 36.58 0.02 -11.35
N VAL A 103 35.82 -0.34 -10.31
CA VAL A 103 36.24 -1.31 -9.28
C VAL A 103 36.34 -2.74 -9.83
N GLY A 104 35.54 -3.07 -10.85
CA GLY A 104 35.71 -4.28 -11.63
C GLY A 104 34.43 -5.07 -11.89
N ARG A 105 34.45 -5.87 -12.96
CA ARG A 105 33.29 -6.60 -13.50
C ARG A 105 32.77 -7.74 -12.60
N GLN A 106 33.41 -8.00 -11.47
CA GLN A 106 33.07 -9.09 -10.55
C GLN A 106 31.66 -8.94 -9.96
N HIS A 107 31.19 -7.72 -9.68
CA HIS A 107 29.86 -7.48 -9.11
C HIS A 107 28.74 -7.57 -10.16
N PHE A 108 29.07 -7.36 -11.44
CA PHE A 108 28.13 -7.46 -12.56
C PHE A 108 27.77 -8.92 -12.89
N ARG A 109 28.53 -9.88 -12.40
CA ARG A 109 28.30 -11.31 -12.63
C ARG A 109 27.99 -12.00 -11.31
N ILE A 110 27.27 -13.12 -11.42
CA ILE A 110 27.08 -14.03 -10.30
C ILE A 110 28.30 -14.94 -10.25
N ALA A 111 29.13 -14.78 -9.22
CA ALA A 111 30.35 -15.58 -9.03
C ALA A 111 30.04 -17.07 -8.82
N GLU A 112 28.99 -17.37 -8.04
CA GLU A 112 28.53 -18.75 -7.77
C GLU A 112 27.06 -18.95 -8.21
N PRO A 113 26.81 -19.30 -9.49
CA PRO A 113 25.45 -19.54 -9.96
C PRO A 113 24.76 -20.69 -9.22
N ARG A 114 23.56 -20.44 -8.69
CA ARG A 114 22.68 -21.43 -8.06
C ARG A 114 21.32 -21.41 -8.76
N PRO A 115 21.27 -21.84 -10.04
CA PRO A 115 20.07 -21.75 -10.85
C PRO A 115 18.91 -22.55 -10.25
N LEU A 116 17.75 -21.91 -10.11
CA LEU A 116 16.52 -22.59 -9.68
C LEU A 116 15.92 -23.45 -10.80
N PRO A 117 15.06 -24.44 -10.49
CA PRO A 117 14.39 -25.24 -11.52
C PRO A 117 13.59 -24.40 -12.52
N PHE A 118 13.44 -24.86 -13.76
CA PHE A 118 12.68 -24.14 -14.79
C PHE A 118 11.24 -23.85 -14.37
N ALA A 119 10.60 -24.79 -13.66
CA ALA A 119 9.26 -24.62 -13.09
C ALA A 119 9.15 -23.44 -12.12
N TRP A 120 10.22 -23.07 -11.41
CA TRP A 120 10.24 -21.87 -10.58
C TRP A 120 10.09 -20.61 -11.42
N THR A 121 10.80 -20.56 -12.54
CA THR A 121 10.78 -19.43 -13.47
C THR A 121 9.41 -19.28 -14.14
N VAL A 122 8.84 -20.41 -14.60
CA VAL A 122 7.48 -20.43 -15.17
C VAL A 122 6.45 -20.00 -14.14
N GLY A 123 6.50 -20.57 -12.92
CA GLY A 123 5.57 -20.25 -11.84
C GLY A 123 5.58 -18.76 -11.49
N LEU A 124 6.77 -18.16 -11.34
CA LEU A 124 6.88 -16.72 -11.11
C LEU A 124 6.43 -15.88 -12.30
N ALA A 125 6.82 -16.24 -13.53
CA ALA A 125 6.39 -15.49 -14.71
C ALA A 125 4.86 -15.47 -14.85
N VAL A 126 4.19 -16.58 -14.53
CA VAL A 126 2.72 -16.67 -14.47
C VAL A 126 2.17 -15.79 -13.35
N SER A 127 2.73 -15.85 -12.13
CA SER A 127 2.28 -14.98 -11.02
C SER A 127 2.43 -13.49 -11.37
N VAL A 128 3.54 -13.11 -12.01
CA VAL A 128 3.76 -11.73 -12.45
C VAL A 128 2.78 -11.35 -13.56
N ALA A 129 2.54 -12.23 -14.54
CA ALA A 129 1.58 -11.98 -15.60
C ALA A 129 0.15 -11.77 -15.05
N VAL A 130 -0.27 -12.56 -14.06
CA VAL A 130 -1.55 -12.38 -13.37
C VAL A 130 -1.60 -11.02 -12.66
N MET A 131 -0.58 -10.70 -11.87
CA MET A 131 -0.52 -9.46 -11.09
C MET A 131 -0.50 -8.21 -11.99
N VAL A 132 0.31 -8.22 -13.05
CA VAL A 132 0.40 -7.13 -14.02
C VAL A 132 -0.89 -7.03 -14.83
N GLY A 133 -1.45 -8.15 -15.30
CA GLY A 133 -2.70 -8.16 -16.05
C GLY A 133 -3.88 -7.63 -15.23
N ALA A 134 -3.99 -8.03 -13.96
CA ALA A 134 -4.98 -7.50 -13.03
C ALA A 134 -4.84 -5.98 -12.81
N ALA A 135 -3.59 -5.47 -12.77
CA ALA A 135 -3.34 -4.05 -12.65
C ALA A 135 -3.74 -3.29 -13.93
N THR A 136 -3.29 -3.74 -15.11
CA THR A 136 -3.48 -3.01 -16.37
C THR A 136 -4.90 -3.15 -16.93
N PHE A 137 -5.47 -4.35 -16.95
CA PHE A 137 -6.82 -4.62 -17.49
C PHE A 137 -7.93 -4.48 -16.44
N GLY A 138 -7.57 -4.33 -15.17
CA GLY A 138 -8.49 -4.11 -14.06
C GLY A 138 -8.39 -2.69 -13.51
N VAL A 139 -7.58 -2.50 -12.45
CA VAL A 139 -7.56 -1.25 -11.66
C VAL A 139 -7.21 -0.02 -12.50
N MET A 140 -6.21 -0.09 -13.38
CA MET A 140 -5.81 1.06 -14.20
C MET A 140 -6.85 1.42 -15.26
N ALA A 141 -7.48 0.41 -15.86
CA ALA A 141 -8.57 0.62 -16.82
C ALA A 141 -9.76 1.31 -16.13
N TYR A 142 -10.02 0.92 -14.88
CA TYR A 142 -11.08 1.52 -14.08
C TYR A 142 -10.75 2.92 -13.57
N HIS A 143 -9.48 3.23 -13.30
CA HIS A 143 -9.03 4.55 -12.85
C HIS A 143 -8.30 5.30 -13.99
N PRO A 144 -9.05 5.99 -14.88
CA PRO A 144 -8.46 6.88 -15.88
C PRO A 144 -7.64 7.97 -15.19
N MET A 145 -6.54 8.39 -15.82
CA MET A 145 -5.76 9.53 -15.35
C MET A 145 -6.46 10.86 -15.72
N PRO A 146 -6.24 11.95 -14.97
CA PRO A 146 -6.73 13.27 -15.38
C PRO A 146 -6.26 13.68 -16.77
N PRO A 147 -7.13 14.32 -17.59
CA PRO A 147 -8.51 14.76 -17.29
C PRO A 147 -9.60 13.73 -17.66
N TYR A 148 -9.24 12.50 -18.01
CA TYR A 148 -10.15 11.56 -18.68
C TYR A 148 -11.17 10.87 -17.75
N GLY A 149 -11.03 11.02 -16.42
CA GLY A 149 -11.98 10.53 -15.42
C GLY A 149 -13.02 11.57 -14.99
N GLU A 150 -14.26 11.12 -14.82
CA GLU A 150 -15.39 11.89 -14.27
C GLU A 150 -15.43 11.90 -12.73
N ALA A 151 -14.72 10.96 -12.10
CA ALA A 151 -14.52 10.88 -10.67
C ALA A 151 -13.14 10.30 -10.39
N TYR A 152 -12.58 10.64 -9.23
CA TYR A 152 -11.30 10.09 -8.79
C TYR A 152 -11.41 9.58 -7.36
N TYR A 153 -10.80 8.43 -7.11
CA TYR A 153 -10.62 7.99 -5.74
C TYR A 153 -9.75 9.03 -5.00
N PRO A 154 -10.18 9.57 -3.85
CA PRO A 154 -9.53 10.73 -3.24
C PRO A 154 -8.02 10.55 -3.01
N ASP A 155 -7.59 9.34 -2.61
CA ASP A 155 -6.18 9.06 -2.34
C ASP A 155 -5.31 9.18 -3.59
N LEU A 156 -5.85 8.97 -4.81
CA LEU A 156 -5.09 9.13 -6.04
C LEU A 156 -4.73 10.61 -6.27
N LEU A 157 -5.68 11.53 -6.04
CA LEU A 157 -5.40 12.96 -6.16
C LEU A 157 -4.53 13.46 -5.00
N TYR A 158 -4.72 12.92 -3.79
CA TYR A 158 -3.84 13.21 -2.65
C TYR A 158 -2.40 12.76 -2.91
N HIS A 159 -2.18 11.52 -3.36
CA HIS A 159 -0.86 11.04 -3.75
C HIS A 159 -0.27 11.85 -4.90
N LEU A 160 -1.07 12.21 -5.91
CA LEU A 160 -0.62 13.05 -7.01
C LEU A 160 -0.11 14.41 -6.49
N SER A 161 -0.83 15.03 -5.57
CA SER A 161 -0.41 16.31 -4.96
C SER A 161 0.93 16.20 -4.23
N MET A 162 1.16 15.10 -3.50
CA MET A 162 2.43 14.86 -2.81
C MET A 162 3.56 14.59 -3.79
N VAL A 163 3.33 13.84 -4.88
CA VAL A 163 4.36 13.64 -5.91
C VAL A 163 4.76 14.98 -6.50
N GLN A 164 3.80 15.86 -6.81
CA GLN A 164 4.07 17.19 -7.34
C GLN A 164 4.93 18.02 -6.37
N GLU A 165 4.62 18.01 -5.07
CA GLU A 165 5.41 18.68 -4.04
C GLU A 165 6.83 18.11 -3.90
N LEU A 166 6.98 16.79 -3.95
CA LEU A 166 8.27 16.12 -3.77
C LEU A 166 9.21 16.29 -4.97
N THR A 167 8.74 16.83 -6.11
CA THR A 167 9.62 17.26 -7.21
C THR A 167 10.29 18.61 -6.96
N ARG A 168 9.88 19.35 -5.92
CA ARG A 168 10.38 20.71 -5.65
C ARG A 168 11.00 20.90 -4.27
N THR A 169 10.55 20.17 -3.25
CA THR A 169 10.96 20.46 -1.86
C THR A 169 11.24 19.21 -1.03
N VAL A 170 12.22 19.35 -0.13
CA VAL A 170 12.53 18.40 0.94
C VAL A 170 13.13 19.17 2.13
N PRO A 171 12.59 19.08 3.36
CA PRO A 171 11.34 18.42 3.73
C PRO A 171 10.10 19.01 3.01
N PRO A 172 9.09 18.20 2.69
CA PRO A 172 7.89 18.65 1.96
C PRO A 172 6.89 19.42 2.84
N GLU A 173 6.13 20.32 2.21
CA GLU A 173 4.93 20.96 2.79
C GLU A 173 3.65 20.19 2.41
N ILE A 174 2.56 20.40 3.17
CA ILE A 174 1.23 19.91 2.77
C ILE A 174 0.79 20.72 1.56
N PRO A 175 0.61 20.12 0.37
CA PRO A 175 0.26 20.88 -0.83
C PRO A 175 -1.08 21.63 -0.71
N GLN A 176 -1.98 21.10 0.12
CA GLN A 176 -3.31 21.64 0.37
C GLN A 176 -3.30 22.85 1.31
N VAL A 177 -2.23 23.07 2.09
CA VAL A 177 -2.18 24.13 3.10
C VAL A 177 -0.76 24.69 3.15
N VAL A 178 -0.54 25.83 2.49
CA VAL A 178 0.79 26.47 2.43
C VAL A 178 1.34 26.75 3.84
N ASN A 179 2.66 26.65 3.99
CA ASN A 179 3.39 26.86 5.25
C ASN A 179 3.10 25.81 6.35
N GLU A 180 2.44 24.69 6.01
CA GLU A 180 2.27 23.56 6.92
C GLU A 180 3.16 22.39 6.50
N ARG A 181 3.80 21.73 7.46
CA ARG A 181 4.68 20.59 7.19
C ARG A 181 3.88 19.35 6.81
N LEU A 182 4.34 18.59 5.81
CA LEU A 182 3.73 17.30 5.47
C LEU A 182 4.04 16.24 6.53
N GLU A 183 3.04 15.96 7.36
CA GLU A 183 3.00 14.87 8.32
C GLU A 183 2.24 13.67 7.74
N TYR A 184 2.94 12.89 6.92
CA TYR A 184 2.39 11.70 6.26
C TYR A 184 3.51 10.74 5.88
N HIS A 185 3.19 9.46 5.64
CA HIS A 185 4.16 8.48 5.18
C HIS A 185 4.38 8.57 3.65
N TRP A 186 5.25 9.50 3.22
CA TRP A 186 5.38 9.96 1.83
C TRP A 186 6.55 9.37 1.01
N PHE A 187 7.32 8.40 1.52
CA PHE A 187 8.51 7.92 0.80
C PHE A 187 8.21 7.20 -0.52
N ALA A 188 7.06 6.55 -0.66
CA ALA A 188 6.63 6.02 -1.96
C ALA A 188 6.38 7.14 -2.99
N ASN A 189 5.84 8.28 -2.52
CA ASN A 189 5.65 9.46 -3.36
C ASN A 189 6.98 10.13 -3.71
N ALA A 190 7.99 10.05 -2.83
CA ALA A 190 9.33 10.52 -3.13
C ALA A 190 10.03 9.64 -4.18
N ASP A 191 9.83 8.32 -4.16
CA ASP A 191 10.32 7.41 -5.21
C ASP A 191 9.68 7.72 -6.58
N MET A 192 8.38 8.05 -6.58
CA MET A 192 7.69 8.56 -7.77
C MET A 192 8.25 9.91 -8.24
N ALA A 193 8.51 10.85 -7.33
CA ALA A 193 9.09 12.14 -7.66
C ALA A 193 10.51 11.99 -8.23
N ALA A 194 11.34 11.11 -7.66
CA ALA A 194 12.65 10.76 -8.20
C ALA A 194 12.53 10.19 -9.63
N ALA A 195 11.50 9.37 -9.89
CA ALA A 195 11.24 8.87 -11.23
C ALA A 195 10.84 10.01 -12.19
N VAL A 196 10.00 10.97 -11.76
CA VAL A 196 9.68 12.18 -12.53
C VAL A 196 10.93 13.00 -12.82
N ASP A 197 11.80 13.18 -11.83
CA ASP A 197 13.02 13.97 -11.95
C ASP A 197 14.07 13.33 -12.86
N VAL A 198 14.13 12.00 -12.94
CA VAL A 198 15.03 11.34 -13.89
C VAL A 198 14.39 11.21 -15.28
N THR A 199 13.13 10.80 -15.34
CA THR A 199 12.45 10.49 -16.61
C THR A 199 11.80 11.68 -17.27
N ARG A 200 11.57 12.81 -16.59
CA ARG A 200 10.79 13.95 -17.12
C ARG A 200 9.39 13.57 -17.62
N LEU A 201 8.85 12.44 -17.18
CA LEU A 201 7.45 12.09 -17.41
C LEU A 201 6.57 12.91 -16.47
N THR A 202 5.31 13.11 -16.83
CA THR A 202 4.39 13.81 -15.94
C THR A 202 4.12 12.98 -14.68
N PRO A 203 3.93 13.61 -13.50
CA PRO A 203 3.53 12.92 -12.28
C PRO A 203 2.28 12.05 -12.44
N MET A 204 1.32 12.51 -13.27
CA MET A 204 0.11 11.74 -13.60
C MET A 204 0.45 10.40 -14.25
N VAL A 205 1.28 10.39 -15.30
CA VAL A 205 1.68 9.15 -15.99
C VAL A 205 2.48 8.24 -15.06
N VAL A 206 3.38 8.79 -14.25
CA VAL A 206 4.15 7.99 -13.29
C VAL A 206 3.23 7.32 -12.26
N LEU A 207 2.36 8.07 -11.58
CA LEU A 207 1.48 7.54 -10.54
C LEU A 207 0.43 6.58 -11.10
N PHE A 208 -0.32 6.98 -12.13
CA PHE A 208 -1.51 6.25 -12.59
C PHE A 208 -1.19 5.03 -13.46
N ARG A 209 0.02 4.97 -14.04
CA ARG A 209 0.33 4.00 -15.10
C ARG A 209 1.62 3.24 -14.89
N LEU A 210 2.71 3.92 -14.55
CA LEU A 210 4.04 3.31 -14.68
C LEU A 210 4.63 2.80 -13.35
N TRP A 211 4.41 3.53 -12.26
CA TRP A 211 5.15 3.31 -11.02
C TRP A 211 4.88 1.95 -10.39
N VAL A 212 3.61 1.56 -10.27
CA VAL A 212 3.24 0.35 -9.53
C VAL A 212 3.78 -0.92 -10.20
N LEU A 213 3.87 -0.96 -11.53
CA LEU A 213 4.13 -2.19 -12.28
C LEU A 213 5.44 -2.89 -11.91
N PRO A 214 6.62 -2.24 -11.92
CA PRO A 214 7.84 -2.91 -11.47
C PRO A 214 7.78 -3.27 -9.99
N TRP A 215 7.11 -2.48 -9.14
CA TRP A 215 6.95 -2.79 -7.72
C TRP A 215 6.06 -4.01 -7.46
N LEU A 216 5.08 -4.29 -8.34
CA LEU A 216 4.35 -5.56 -8.35
C LEU A 216 5.30 -6.73 -8.58
N VAL A 217 6.20 -6.63 -9.57
CA VAL A 217 7.21 -7.66 -9.85
C VAL A 217 8.14 -7.84 -8.65
N VAL A 218 8.70 -6.73 -8.14
CA VAL A 218 9.62 -6.75 -6.99
C VAL A 218 8.96 -7.38 -5.77
N SER A 219 7.68 -7.06 -5.48
CA SER A 219 6.95 -7.64 -4.35
C SER A 219 6.89 -9.17 -4.43
N LEU A 220 6.59 -9.73 -5.60
CA LEU A 220 6.57 -11.17 -5.81
C LEU A 220 7.97 -11.78 -5.66
N LEU A 221 9.01 -11.12 -6.17
CA LEU A 221 10.39 -11.59 -6.10
C LEU A 221 10.91 -11.61 -4.65
N VAL A 222 10.73 -10.54 -3.88
CA VAL A 222 11.22 -10.49 -2.48
C VAL A 222 10.45 -11.46 -1.59
N CYS A 223 9.13 -11.61 -1.78
CA CYS A 223 8.32 -12.58 -1.04
C CYS A 223 8.72 -14.02 -1.38
N ALA A 224 8.93 -14.31 -2.67
CA ALA A 224 9.41 -15.62 -3.10
C ALA A 224 10.79 -15.95 -2.54
N THR A 225 11.67 -14.93 -2.48
CA THR A 225 13.01 -15.03 -1.89
C THR A 225 12.91 -15.34 -0.40
N LEU A 226 12.12 -14.58 0.38
CA LEU A 226 11.92 -14.83 1.82
C LEU A 226 11.42 -16.25 2.07
N ALA A 227 10.36 -16.69 1.38
CA ALA A 227 9.80 -18.02 1.53
C ALA A 227 10.83 -19.13 1.24
N ARG A 228 11.64 -18.98 0.18
CA ARG A 228 12.71 -19.94 -0.14
C ARG A 228 13.85 -19.89 0.88
N VAL A 229 14.25 -18.70 1.35
CA VAL A 229 15.36 -18.50 2.29
C VAL A 229 15.08 -19.16 3.64
N VAL A 230 13.83 -19.09 4.11
CA VAL A 230 13.41 -19.74 5.37
C VAL A 230 13.15 -21.23 5.18
N SER A 231 12.55 -21.63 4.06
CA SER A 231 12.15 -23.03 3.85
C SER A 231 13.23 -23.94 3.27
N ARG A 232 14.26 -23.32 2.67
CA ARG A 232 15.30 -23.95 1.84
C ARG A 232 14.74 -24.78 0.67
N THR A 233 13.55 -24.42 0.17
CA THR A 233 12.83 -25.20 -0.85
C THR A 233 12.30 -24.30 -1.96
N TRP A 234 12.67 -24.59 -3.21
CA TRP A 234 12.41 -23.69 -4.34
C TRP A 234 10.93 -23.37 -4.56
N TRP A 235 10.04 -24.37 -4.51
CA TRP A 235 8.63 -24.20 -4.86
C TRP A 235 7.85 -23.36 -3.86
N THR A 236 8.35 -23.18 -2.64
CA THR A 236 7.72 -22.30 -1.64
C THR A 236 7.73 -20.85 -2.09
N GLY A 237 8.72 -20.43 -2.89
CA GLY A 237 8.73 -19.10 -3.48
C GLY A 237 7.62 -18.91 -4.51
N VAL A 238 7.34 -19.93 -5.32
CA VAL A 238 6.21 -19.92 -6.28
C VAL A 238 4.89 -19.92 -5.53
N LEU A 239 4.76 -20.71 -4.46
CA LEU A 239 3.55 -20.73 -3.63
C LEU A 239 3.26 -19.36 -3.03
N ALA A 240 4.27 -18.68 -2.46
CA ALA A 240 4.11 -17.34 -1.91
C ALA A 240 3.71 -16.32 -2.98
N ALA A 241 4.34 -16.38 -4.17
CA ALA A 241 4.01 -15.48 -5.27
C ALA A 241 2.57 -15.71 -5.81
N LEU A 242 2.16 -16.97 -5.96
CA LEU A 242 0.80 -17.30 -6.37
C LEU A 242 -0.24 -16.88 -5.33
N ALA A 243 0.04 -17.06 -4.04
CA ALA A 243 -0.86 -16.64 -2.97
C ALA A 243 -1.07 -15.12 -2.92
N LEU A 244 -0.09 -14.33 -3.39
CA LEU A 244 -0.23 -12.88 -3.54
C LEU A 244 -0.90 -12.47 -4.85
N ALA A 245 -0.62 -13.18 -5.95
CA ALA A 245 -1.13 -12.84 -7.29
C ALA A 245 -2.56 -13.34 -7.54
N ALA A 246 -2.91 -14.54 -7.10
CA ALA A 246 -4.21 -15.16 -7.37
C ALA A 246 -5.40 -14.35 -6.85
N PRO A 247 -5.37 -13.73 -5.65
CA PRO A 247 -6.43 -12.83 -5.23
C PRO A 247 -6.71 -11.72 -6.26
N GLN A 248 -5.69 -11.20 -6.94
CA GLN A 248 -5.83 -10.07 -7.86
C GLN A 248 -6.66 -10.39 -9.11
N LEU A 249 -6.92 -11.67 -9.40
CA LEU A 249 -7.77 -12.07 -10.53
C LEU A 249 -9.18 -11.49 -10.44
N PHE A 250 -9.70 -11.18 -9.24
CA PHE A 250 -11.02 -10.56 -9.12
C PHE A 250 -11.06 -9.20 -9.84
N LEU A 251 -9.94 -8.47 -9.91
CA LEU A 251 -9.86 -7.14 -10.55
C LEU A 251 -10.16 -7.16 -12.05
N LEU A 252 -10.08 -8.33 -12.69
CA LEU A 252 -10.43 -8.50 -14.09
C LEU A 252 -11.96 -8.48 -14.31
N VAL A 253 -12.72 -8.84 -13.27
CA VAL A 253 -14.16 -9.09 -13.30
C VAL A 253 -14.93 -8.05 -12.48
N ASP A 254 -14.41 -7.66 -11.32
CA ASP A 254 -14.97 -6.67 -10.41
C ASP A 254 -13.94 -5.56 -10.20
N THR A 255 -14.30 -4.36 -10.66
CA THR A 255 -13.44 -3.19 -10.59
C THR A 255 -13.75 -2.28 -9.41
N SER A 256 -14.64 -2.68 -8.49
CA SER A 256 -14.92 -1.90 -7.29
C SER A 256 -13.65 -1.59 -6.49
N VAL A 257 -13.65 -0.45 -5.78
CA VAL A 257 -12.52 -0.06 -4.92
C VAL A 257 -12.31 -1.13 -3.86
N ASN A 258 -11.24 -1.90 -4.02
CA ASN A 258 -10.88 -2.97 -3.11
C ASN A 258 -9.47 -2.74 -2.54
N LEU A 259 -9.43 -2.44 -1.25
CA LEU A 259 -8.20 -2.23 -0.49
C LEU A 259 -7.72 -3.50 0.22
N ALA A 260 -8.42 -4.63 0.04
CA ALA A 260 -8.09 -5.89 0.69
C ALA A 260 -6.77 -6.54 0.23
N PRO A 261 -6.31 -6.39 -1.02
CA PRO A 261 -5.06 -7.03 -1.43
C PRO A 261 -3.83 -6.35 -0.77
N PRO A 262 -2.83 -7.13 -0.32
CA PRO A 262 -1.66 -6.59 0.37
C PRO A 262 -0.72 -5.77 -0.54
N VAL A 263 -0.95 -5.84 -1.85
CA VAL A 263 -0.26 -5.07 -2.89
C VAL A 263 -1.34 -4.40 -3.73
N SER A 264 -1.28 -3.08 -3.87
CA SER A 264 -2.33 -2.28 -4.51
C SER A 264 -1.78 -0.98 -5.13
N LEU A 265 -2.39 -0.57 -6.25
CA LEU A 265 -2.19 0.77 -6.85
C LEU A 265 -2.79 1.88 -5.97
N LEU A 266 -3.90 1.58 -5.27
CA LEU A 266 -4.62 2.56 -4.45
C LEU A 266 -3.93 2.85 -3.12
N SER A 267 -2.94 2.05 -2.73
CA SER A 267 -2.05 2.33 -1.60
C SER A 267 -0.59 2.08 -2.00
N PRO A 268 0.03 2.98 -2.77
CA PRO A 268 1.44 2.87 -3.16
C PRO A 268 2.36 2.70 -1.96
N SER A 269 2.05 3.41 -0.88
CA SER A 269 2.80 3.41 0.36
C SER A 269 2.83 2.05 1.05
N GLN A 270 1.72 1.30 1.02
CA GLN A 270 1.67 -0.09 1.49
C GLN A 270 2.56 -1.01 0.66
N THR A 271 2.45 -0.94 -0.68
CA THR A 271 3.24 -1.77 -1.58
C THR A 271 4.74 -1.55 -1.38
N PHE A 272 5.16 -0.29 -1.31
CA PHE A 272 6.56 0.08 -1.14
C PHE A 272 7.09 -0.27 0.27
N GLY A 273 6.29 -0.03 1.31
CA GLY A 273 6.62 -0.44 2.68
C GLY A 273 6.76 -1.96 2.82
N LEU A 274 5.89 -2.74 2.17
CA LEU A 274 5.95 -4.20 2.17
C LEU A 274 7.25 -4.73 1.57
N VAL A 275 7.69 -4.22 0.41
CA VAL A 275 8.94 -4.71 -0.22
C VAL A 275 10.18 -4.36 0.62
N ALA A 276 10.17 -3.19 1.27
CA ALA A 276 11.20 -2.79 2.22
C ALA A 276 11.21 -3.68 3.47
N ALA A 277 10.04 -3.99 4.04
CA ALA A 277 9.90 -4.88 5.18
C ALA A 277 10.46 -6.28 4.89
N VAL A 278 10.07 -6.87 3.76
CA VAL A 278 10.50 -8.22 3.35
C VAL A 278 11.99 -8.27 3.05
N THR A 279 12.52 -7.26 2.35
CA THR A 279 13.96 -7.17 2.07
C THR A 279 14.76 -7.04 3.36
N THR A 280 14.34 -6.16 4.27
CA THR A 280 14.97 -6.01 5.58
C THR A 280 14.95 -7.33 6.37
N ALA A 281 13.83 -8.06 6.33
CA ALA A 281 13.71 -9.36 6.98
C ALA A 281 14.69 -10.40 6.40
N VAL A 282 14.85 -10.47 5.07
CA VAL A 282 15.82 -11.39 4.43
C VAL A 282 17.25 -11.08 4.89
N LEU A 283 17.63 -9.80 4.91
CA LEU A 283 18.97 -9.36 5.32
C LEU A 283 19.21 -9.59 6.82
N LEU A 284 18.22 -9.30 7.67
CA LEU A 284 18.27 -9.57 9.11
C LEU A 284 18.40 -11.07 9.41
N ILE A 285 17.68 -11.93 8.68
CA ILE A 285 17.79 -13.38 8.86
C ILE A 285 19.20 -13.86 8.56
N ASP A 286 19.84 -13.32 7.52
CA ASP A 286 21.21 -13.68 7.18
C ASP A 286 22.22 -13.16 8.23
N LEU A 287 22.11 -11.89 8.60
CA LEU A 287 22.96 -11.24 9.61
C LEU A 287 22.89 -11.94 10.97
N LEU A 288 21.68 -12.20 11.46
CA LEU A 288 21.44 -12.65 12.84
C LEU A 288 21.54 -14.18 13.00
N PHE A 289 21.17 -14.95 11.98
CA PHE A 289 21.01 -16.40 12.10
C PHE A 289 21.89 -17.21 11.15
N LYS A 290 22.59 -16.58 10.20
CA LYS A 290 23.43 -17.28 9.19
C LYS A 290 24.86 -16.76 9.11
N ASN A 291 25.34 -16.06 10.15
CA ASN A 291 26.68 -15.45 10.21
C ASN A 291 26.95 -14.51 9.04
N GLY A 292 25.94 -13.74 8.62
CA GLY A 292 26.07 -12.72 7.59
C GLY A 292 27.10 -11.65 7.96
N SER A 293 27.64 -11.00 6.93
CA SER A 293 28.62 -9.91 7.08
C SER A 293 28.07 -8.72 7.86
N HIS A 294 28.89 -8.07 8.68
CA HIS A 294 28.52 -6.83 9.39
C HIS A 294 28.20 -5.67 8.43
N TRP A 295 28.73 -5.70 7.21
CA TRP A 295 28.43 -4.73 6.15
C TRP A 295 26.95 -4.70 5.75
N LEU A 296 26.17 -5.75 6.08
CA LEU A 296 24.72 -5.77 5.92
C LEU A 296 24.01 -4.62 6.62
N TRP A 297 24.59 -4.05 7.68
CA TRP A 297 24.03 -2.87 8.35
C TRP A 297 23.91 -1.65 7.43
N LEU A 298 24.81 -1.51 6.45
CA LEU A 298 24.72 -0.46 5.42
C LEU A 298 23.49 -0.59 4.53
N LEU A 299 22.88 -1.78 4.47
CA LEU A 299 21.65 -2.04 3.73
C LEU A 299 20.42 -2.06 4.65
N ILE A 300 20.54 -2.73 5.80
CA ILE A 300 19.42 -2.94 6.74
C ILE A 300 18.90 -1.61 7.28
N VAL A 301 19.76 -0.71 7.77
CA VAL A 301 19.29 0.54 8.38
C VAL A 301 18.59 1.43 7.36
N PRO A 302 19.17 1.74 6.19
CA PRO A 302 18.50 2.58 5.21
C PRO A 302 17.20 1.97 4.68
N VAL A 303 17.18 0.66 4.37
CA VAL A 303 15.96 0.00 3.87
C VAL A 303 14.87 -0.05 4.94
N ALA A 304 15.23 -0.24 6.22
CA ALA A 304 14.28 -0.19 7.34
C ALA A 304 13.68 1.22 7.53
N VAL A 305 14.51 2.26 7.42
CA VAL A 305 14.07 3.67 7.44
C VAL A 305 13.12 3.95 6.28
N VAL A 306 13.44 3.45 5.07
CA VAL A 306 12.54 3.57 3.92
C VAL A 306 11.22 2.86 4.18
N GLY A 307 11.26 1.66 4.76
CA GLY A 307 10.07 0.92 5.18
C GLY A 307 9.19 1.74 6.13
N GLY A 308 9.77 2.31 7.19
CA GLY A 308 9.05 3.15 8.17
C GLY A 308 8.48 4.43 7.58
N GLY A 309 9.24 5.13 6.72
CA GLY A 309 8.77 6.33 6.01
C GLY A 309 7.74 6.05 4.92
N SER A 310 7.64 4.81 4.46
CA SER A 310 6.64 4.37 3.48
C SER A 310 5.36 3.87 4.16
N LYS A 311 5.47 3.14 5.26
CA LYS A 311 4.31 2.71 6.04
C LYS A 311 4.67 2.50 7.51
N PRO A 312 3.91 3.10 8.45
CA PRO A 312 4.22 3.00 9.88
C PRO A 312 4.10 1.57 10.44
N THR A 313 3.46 0.66 9.72
CA THR A 313 3.31 -0.75 10.09
C THR A 313 4.61 -1.57 9.96
N VAL A 314 5.60 -1.12 9.19
CA VAL A 314 6.79 -1.92 8.85
C VAL A 314 7.67 -2.21 10.06
N LEU A 315 8.07 -1.18 10.79
CA LEU A 315 9.04 -1.30 11.88
C LEU A 315 8.50 -2.06 13.09
N PRO A 316 7.25 -1.87 13.55
CA PRO A 316 6.65 -2.70 14.59
C PRO A 316 6.74 -4.21 14.32
N LEU A 317 6.52 -4.63 13.07
CA LEU A 317 6.60 -6.03 12.68
C LEU A 317 8.03 -6.58 12.76
N LEU A 318 9.02 -5.84 12.25
CA LEU A 318 10.43 -6.23 12.31
C LEU A 318 10.95 -6.26 13.75
N ILE A 319 10.58 -5.27 14.56
CA ILE A 319 10.91 -5.19 15.99
C ILE A 319 10.38 -6.41 16.73
N ALA A 320 9.10 -6.76 16.52
CA ALA A 320 8.49 -7.92 17.16
C ALA A 320 9.11 -9.24 16.67
N GLY A 321 9.46 -9.34 15.39
CA GLY A 321 10.18 -10.51 14.86
C GLY A 321 11.53 -10.71 15.55
N VAL A 322 12.38 -9.68 15.57
CA VAL A 322 13.69 -9.76 16.24
C VAL A 322 13.53 -9.99 17.74
N GLY A 323 12.60 -9.28 18.38
CA GLY A 323 12.34 -9.35 19.82
C GLY A 323 11.87 -10.73 20.27
N LEU A 324 10.95 -11.35 19.53
CA LEU A 324 10.47 -12.70 19.88
C LEU A 324 11.55 -13.76 19.66
N ALA A 325 12.37 -13.64 18.62
CA ALA A 325 13.54 -14.50 18.44
C ALA A 325 14.59 -14.31 19.56
N ALA A 326 14.77 -13.07 20.03
CA ALA A 326 15.64 -12.76 21.17
C ALA A 326 15.13 -13.41 22.46
N LEU A 327 13.83 -13.28 22.75
CA LEU A 327 13.19 -13.91 23.90
C LEU A 327 13.35 -15.42 23.85
N TYR A 328 13.11 -16.03 22.68
CA TYR A 328 13.30 -17.45 22.48
C TYR A 328 14.74 -17.90 22.79
N LEU A 329 15.74 -17.20 22.25
CA LEU A 329 17.16 -17.50 22.50
C LEU A 329 17.54 -17.30 23.97
N LEU A 330 17.06 -16.23 24.61
CA LEU A 330 17.28 -15.97 26.02
C LEU A 330 16.74 -17.12 26.88
N VAL A 331 15.50 -17.54 26.63
CA VAL A 331 14.84 -18.61 27.41
C VAL A 331 15.52 -19.96 27.20
N THR A 332 15.90 -20.28 25.95
CA THR A 332 16.45 -21.60 25.61
C THR A 332 17.94 -21.75 25.86
N THR A 333 18.73 -20.70 25.65
CA THR A 333 20.19 -20.74 25.84
C THR A 333 20.61 -20.20 27.21
N ARG A 334 19.71 -19.51 27.93
CA ARG A 334 19.98 -18.79 29.19
C ARG A 334 21.12 -17.77 29.08
N ARG A 335 21.42 -17.31 27.87
CA ARG A 335 22.42 -16.28 27.57
C ARG A 335 21.76 -15.10 26.92
N LEU A 336 22.23 -13.90 27.25
CA LEU A 336 21.66 -12.68 26.70
C LEU A 336 22.06 -12.51 25.22
N PRO A 337 21.11 -12.47 24.27
CA PRO A 337 21.41 -12.40 22.84
C PRO A 337 21.67 -10.94 22.43
N TRP A 338 22.81 -10.37 22.86
CA TRP A 338 23.15 -8.94 22.67
C TRP A 338 23.01 -8.46 21.22
N ARG A 339 23.33 -9.29 20.23
CA ARG A 339 23.16 -8.95 18.80
C ARG A 339 21.71 -8.65 18.43
N LEU A 340 20.77 -9.45 18.95
CA LEU A 340 19.36 -9.25 18.68
C LEU A 340 18.82 -8.05 19.46
N ILE A 341 19.25 -7.85 20.71
CA ILE A 341 18.87 -6.67 21.51
C ILE A 341 19.34 -5.37 20.85
N GLY A 342 20.61 -5.31 20.44
CA GLY A 342 21.15 -4.17 19.71
C GLY A 342 20.40 -3.92 18.40
N THR A 343 20.01 -4.98 17.68
CA THR A 343 19.18 -4.86 16.47
C THR A 343 17.81 -4.29 16.77
N THR A 344 17.13 -4.78 17.81
CA THR A 344 15.85 -4.24 18.27
C THR A 344 15.98 -2.76 18.61
N ALA A 345 17.05 -2.35 19.29
CA ALA A 345 17.31 -0.94 19.61
C ALA A 345 17.52 -0.07 18.36
N VAL A 346 18.28 -0.56 17.37
CA VAL A 346 18.47 0.14 16.08
C VAL A 346 17.14 0.29 15.33
N LEU A 347 16.32 -0.76 15.28
CA LEU A 347 15.00 -0.69 14.63
C LEU A 347 14.03 0.24 15.38
N LEU A 348 14.07 0.27 16.71
CA LEU A 348 13.31 1.21 17.53
C LEU A 348 13.75 2.65 17.27
N ALA A 349 15.06 2.90 17.19
CA ALA A 349 15.59 4.22 16.86
C ALA A 349 15.18 4.67 15.45
N ALA A 350 15.29 3.79 14.45
CA ALA A 350 14.77 4.05 13.10
C ALA A 350 13.26 4.34 13.13
N GLY A 351 12.50 3.60 13.95
CA GLY A 351 11.07 3.80 14.17
C GLY A 351 10.75 5.18 14.71
N ALA A 352 11.42 5.57 15.80
CA ALA A 352 11.27 6.89 16.40
C ALA A 352 11.62 8.01 15.41
N VAL A 353 12.74 7.88 14.68
CA VAL A 353 13.14 8.87 13.68
C VAL A 353 12.10 8.99 12.58
N THR A 354 11.67 7.90 11.95
CA THR A 354 10.65 7.95 10.88
C THR A 354 9.32 8.48 11.39
N PHE A 355 8.91 8.12 12.61
CA PHE A 355 7.69 8.63 13.21
C PHE A 355 7.74 10.15 13.42
N LEU A 356 8.84 10.67 13.99
CA LEU A 356 8.99 12.10 14.28
C LEU A 356 9.28 12.96 13.04
N THR A 357 9.87 12.38 11.98
CA THR A 357 10.33 13.15 10.82
C THR A 357 9.42 13.04 9.59
N VAL A 358 8.67 11.94 9.47
CA VAL A 358 7.86 11.64 8.30
C VAL A 358 6.38 11.54 8.68
N ALA A 359 6.02 10.62 9.58
CA ALA A 359 4.63 10.41 9.94
C ALA A 359 4.02 11.58 10.75
N GLY A 360 4.82 12.24 11.58
CA GLY A 360 4.47 13.42 12.38
C GLY A 360 3.54 13.12 13.57
N SER A 361 2.53 12.27 13.39
CA SER A 361 1.51 11.98 14.41
C SER A 361 0.94 10.55 14.29
N THR A 362 0.00 10.23 15.18
CA THR A 362 -0.79 8.99 15.10
C THR A 362 -1.89 9.03 14.03
N SER A 363 -2.06 10.15 13.32
CA SER A 363 -3.13 10.32 12.31
C SER A 363 -4.53 10.03 12.84
N GLY A 364 -4.80 10.41 14.10
CA GLY A 364 -6.07 10.12 14.78
C GLY A 364 -6.22 8.67 15.26
N SER A 365 -5.21 7.82 15.09
CA SER A 365 -5.25 6.45 15.62
C SER A 365 -5.29 6.45 17.14
N ARG A 366 -6.16 5.61 17.70
CA ARG A 366 -6.26 5.35 19.14
C ARG A 366 -6.07 3.86 19.40
N LEU A 367 -5.94 3.49 20.67
CA LEU A 367 -6.00 2.08 21.07
C LEU A 367 -7.46 1.71 21.33
N GLN A 368 -7.87 0.52 20.87
CA GLN A 368 -9.08 -0.17 21.26
C GLN A 368 -9.08 -1.62 20.79
N PHE A 369 -9.31 -2.54 21.73
CA PHE A 369 -9.39 -3.96 21.39
C PHE A 369 -10.66 -4.25 20.58
N LEU A 370 -10.48 -4.91 19.44
CA LEU A 370 -11.50 -5.29 18.46
C LEU A 370 -12.18 -4.12 17.74
N ALA A 371 -11.57 -2.93 17.73
CA ALA A 371 -12.10 -1.75 17.06
C ALA A 371 -12.51 -1.99 15.60
N VAL A 372 -11.76 -2.83 14.87
CA VAL A 372 -12.04 -3.18 13.48
C VAL A 372 -13.44 -3.81 13.28
N LEU A 373 -14.06 -4.37 14.32
CA LEU A 373 -15.44 -4.86 14.20
C LEU A 373 -16.42 -3.72 13.89
N LYS A 374 -16.14 -2.48 14.34
CA LYS A 374 -16.97 -1.29 14.05
C LYS A 374 -17.07 -0.99 12.55
N SER A 375 -16.11 -1.43 11.74
CA SER A 375 -16.13 -1.24 10.29
C SER A 375 -16.95 -2.29 9.54
N LEU A 376 -17.40 -3.35 10.22
CA LEU A 376 -18.23 -4.38 9.58
C LEU A 376 -19.67 -3.86 9.45
N PRO A 377 -20.30 -3.91 8.26
CA PRO A 377 -21.68 -3.44 8.06
C PRO A 377 -22.71 -4.08 9.01
N VAL A 378 -22.41 -5.28 9.51
CA VAL A 378 -23.29 -6.07 10.39
C VAL A 378 -23.09 -5.71 11.88
N TYR A 379 -22.06 -4.92 12.23
CA TYR A 379 -21.74 -4.61 13.63
C TYR A 379 -22.85 -3.84 14.35
N THR A 380 -23.26 -2.70 13.82
CA THR A 380 -24.36 -1.90 14.38
C THR A 380 -25.66 -2.69 14.40
N ALA A 381 -25.91 -3.51 13.39
CA ALA A 381 -27.07 -4.38 13.33
C ALA A 381 -27.08 -5.47 14.42
N ALA A 382 -25.90 -5.98 14.81
CA ALA A 382 -25.75 -7.05 15.79
C ALA A 382 -25.64 -6.56 17.24
N THR A 383 -25.27 -5.30 17.45
CA THR A 383 -24.90 -4.78 18.78
C THR A 383 -25.62 -3.48 19.16
N GLY A 384 -26.31 -2.83 18.22
CA GLY A 384 -26.87 -1.48 18.41
C GLY A 384 -25.82 -0.36 18.51
N ASP A 385 -24.53 -0.69 18.52
CA ASP A 385 -23.43 0.25 18.70
C ASP A 385 -23.18 1.06 17.41
N LYS A 386 -23.18 2.39 17.57
CA LYS A 386 -23.00 3.38 16.49
C LYS A 386 -21.66 4.13 16.59
N THR A 387 -20.81 3.77 17.54
CA THR A 387 -19.48 4.37 17.68
C THR A 387 -18.69 4.22 16.38
N GLN A 388 -17.98 5.28 16.00
CA GLN A 388 -17.25 5.30 14.75
C GLN A 388 -15.87 4.66 14.95
N PRO A 389 -15.27 4.10 13.88
CA PRO A 389 -13.85 3.81 13.86
C PRO A 389 -13.03 5.06 14.18
N GLY A 390 -11.96 4.91 14.96
CA GLY A 390 -11.08 5.98 15.44
C GLY A 390 -11.49 6.66 16.76
N ASP A 391 -12.67 6.36 17.33
CA ASP A 391 -13.11 6.94 18.62
C ASP A 391 -12.27 6.45 19.82
N GLY A 392 -11.66 5.26 19.72
CA GLY A 392 -10.83 4.65 20.76
C GLY A 392 -11.58 4.06 21.94
N GLY A 393 -10.82 3.65 22.97
CA GLY A 393 -11.32 3.05 24.22
C GLY A 393 -10.51 1.79 24.59
N LEU A 394 -10.70 1.18 25.76
CA LEU A 394 -9.97 -0.07 26.05
C LEU A 394 -10.60 -1.28 25.34
N ILE A 395 -11.93 -1.36 25.35
CA ILE A 395 -12.75 -2.42 24.76
C ILE A 395 -13.87 -1.82 23.90
N LEU A 396 -14.53 -2.64 23.08
CA LEU A 396 -15.73 -2.21 22.36
C LEU A 396 -16.86 -1.81 23.30
N PRO A 397 -17.58 -0.70 23.05
CA PRO A 397 -18.77 -0.33 23.82
C PRO A 397 -19.82 -1.42 23.82
N ALA A 398 -20.01 -2.13 22.71
CA ALA A 398 -20.87 -3.31 22.64
C ALA A 398 -20.56 -4.37 23.72
N LEU A 399 -19.27 -4.65 23.98
CA LEU A 399 -18.88 -5.60 25.04
C LEU A 399 -19.17 -5.05 26.43
N ALA A 400 -18.96 -3.74 26.65
CA ALA A 400 -19.24 -3.10 27.92
C ALA A 400 -20.75 -3.10 28.26
N HIS A 401 -21.62 -3.04 27.25
CA HIS A 401 -23.08 -3.06 27.41
C HIS A 401 -23.70 -4.48 27.38
N GLY A 402 -22.88 -5.54 27.31
CA GLY A 402 -23.37 -6.93 27.40
C GLY A 402 -23.66 -7.63 26.06
N GLU A 403 -23.34 -7.01 24.91
CA GLU A 403 -23.55 -7.57 23.56
C GLU A 403 -22.46 -8.60 23.16
N VAL A 404 -22.22 -9.56 24.05
CA VAL A 404 -21.11 -10.51 23.97
C VAL A 404 -21.30 -11.50 22.83
N ILE A 405 -22.52 -12.02 22.63
CA ILE A 405 -22.78 -13.06 21.62
C ILE A 405 -22.61 -12.51 20.20
N GLY A 406 -23.16 -11.32 19.93
CA GLY A 406 -23.01 -10.64 18.63
C GLY A 406 -21.55 -10.31 18.34
N THR A 407 -20.84 -9.74 19.32
CA THR A 407 -19.43 -9.38 19.19
C THR A 407 -18.53 -10.59 19.01
N LEU A 408 -18.73 -11.66 19.79
CA LEU A 408 -17.95 -12.91 19.66
C LEU A 408 -18.24 -13.61 18.33
N SER A 409 -19.48 -13.55 17.82
CA SER A 409 -19.82 -14.11 16.50
C SER A 409 -19.12 -13.35 15.38
N LEU A 410 -19.07 -12.01 15.47
CA LEU A 410 -18.36 -11.16 14.52
C LEU A 410 -16.84 -11.31 14.62
N LEU A 411 -16.28 -11.42 15.83
CA LEU A 411 -14.88 -11.71 16.07
C LEU A 411 -14.49 -13.07 15.47
N LEU A 412 -15.26 -14.11 15.79
CA LEU A 412 -15.06 -15.43 15.24
C LEU A 412 -15.12 -15.37 13.71
N GLY A 413 -16.07 -14.59 13.17
CA GLY A 413 -16.19 -14.34 11.74
C GLY A 413 -14.99 -13.69 11.10
N LEU A 414 -14.55 -12.60 11.68
CA LEU A 414 -13.38 -11.85 11.26
C LEU A 414 -12.13 -12.74 11.27
N LEU A 415 -11.89 -13.43 12.39
CA LEU A 415 -10.77 -14.34 12.54
C LEU A 415 -10.83 -15.40 11.44
N LEU A 416 -11.94 -16.11 11.27
CA LEU A 416 -12.14 -17.16 10.27
C LEU A 416 -11.98 -16.69 8.82
N THR A 417 -12.41 -15.48 8.50
CA THR A 417 -12.25 -14.92 7.14
C THR A 417 -10.79 -14.60 6.83
N LEU A 418 -10.01 -14.27 7.86
CA LEU A 418 -8.57 -13.97 7.79
C LEU A 418 -7.67 -15.17 8.16
N GLN A 419 -8.26 -16.33 8.47
CA GLN A 419 -7.58 -17.46 9.13
C GLN A 419 -6.54 -18.17 8.25
N ALA A 420 -6.67 -18.11 6.93
CA ALA A 420 -5.87 -18.93 6.03
C ALA A 420 -4.38 -18.58 5.98
N MET A 421 -4.07 -17.28 5.84
CA MET A 421 -2.67 -16.83 5.81
C MET A 421 -2.05 -16.88 7.21
N SER A 422 -2.86 -16.63 8.23
CA SER A 422 -2.40 -16.35 9.58
C SER A 422 -2.05 -17.58 10.40
N TRP A 423 -2.69 -18.73 10.14
CA TRP A 423 -2.51 -19.92 10.98
C TRP A 423 -1.62 -21.01 10.40
N ALA A 424 -1.42 -21.02 9.09
CA ALA A 424 -0.48 -21.91 8.42
C ALA A 424 0.97 -21.76 8.93
N GLY A 425 1.34 -20.58 9.45
CA GLY A 425 2.63 -20.30 10.07
C GLY A 425 2.74 -20.67 11.56
N PHE A 426 1.66 -21.06 12.26
CA PHE A 426 1.75 -21.50 13.66
C PHE A 426 2.22 -22.97 13.83
N GLY A 427 2.38 -23.74 12.74
CA GLY A 427 3.06 -25.05 12.74
C GLY A 427 4.56 -24.99 13.13
N VAL A 428 5.00 -23.79 13.49
CA VAL A 428 6.33 -23.38 13.92
C VAL A 428 6.47 -23.36 15.45
N VAL A 429 5.36 -23.26 16.18
CA VAL A 429 5.35 -23.25 17.65
C VAL A 429 5.93 -24.57 18.18
N GLY A 430 6.91 -24.47 19.08
CA GLY A 430 7.63 -25.61 19.65
C GLY A 430 8.86 -26.07 18.86
N ARG A 431 9.24 -25.37 17.78
CA ARG A 431 10.46 -25.67 17.02
C ARG A 431 11.70 -25.03 17.66
N LYS A 432 12.85 -25.69 17.48
CA LYS A 432 14.14 -25.24 18.02
C LYS A 432 14.89 -24.22 17.13
N ASP A 433 14.20 -23.53 16.21
CA ASP A 433 14.81 -22.64 15.21
C ASP A 433 14.43 -21.17 15.50
N PRO A 434 15.39 -20.27 15.77
CA PRO A 434 15.12 -18.85 16.02
C PRO A 434 14.46 -18.09 14.85
N VAL A 435 14.71 -18.49 13.59
CA VAL A 435 14.08 -17.86 12.40
C VAL A 435 12.57 -18.03 12.45
N ALA A 436 12.14 -19.15 13.02
CA ALA A 436 10.76 -19.52 13.20
C ALA A 436 10.03 -18.57 14.16
N TRP A 437 10.69 -18.23 15.27
CA TRP A 437 10.22 -17.24 16.24
C TRP A 437 10.27 -15.83 15.68
N PHE A 438 11.20 -15.53 14.77
CA PHE A 438 11.23 -14.26 14.05
C PHE A 438 9.99 -14.07 13.17
N LEU A 439 9.63 -15.07 12.35
CA LEU A 439 8.41 -15.01 11.53
C LEU A 439 7.16 -14.90 12.41
N LEU A 440 7.09 -15.69 13.47
CA LEU A 440 5.99 -15.68 14.43
C LEU A 440 5.81 -14.31 15.10
N GLY A 441 6.91 -13.64 15.48
CA GLY A 441 6.86 -12.32 16.10
C GLY A 441 6.27 -11.26 15.17
N ALA A 442 6.68 -11.27 13.90
CA ALA A 442 6.10 -10.38 12.89
C ALA A 442 4.60 -10.67 12.66
N MET A 443 4.20 -11.94 12.63
CA MET A 443 2.79 -12.33 12.51
C MET A 443 1.94 -11.88 13.71
N ILE A 444 2.46 -12.08 14.93
CA ILE A 444 1.80 -11.63 16.17
C ILE A 444 1.64 -10.11 16.16
N ALA A 445 2.66 -9.35 15.76
CA ALA A 445 2.56 -7.90 15.65
C ALA A 445 1.56 -7.44 14.59
N GLY A 446 1.49 -8.13 13.45
CA GLY A 446 0.47 -7.88 12.43
C GLY A 446 -0.95 -8.01 12.99
N TRP A 447 -1.20 -9.07 13.74
CA TRP A 447 -2.51 -9.29 14.38
C TRP A 447 -2.77 -8.38 15.56
N ALA A 448 -1.77 -8.14 16.40
CA ALA A 448 -1.87 -7.23 17.53
C ALA A 448 -2.21 -5.81 17.05
N GLY A 449 -1.52 -5.30 16.03
CA GLY A 449 -1.85 -4.00 15.43
C GLY A 449 -3.27 -3.96 14.88
N TYR A 450 -3.68 -5.00 14.13
CA TYR A 450 -5.03 -5.09 13.58
C TYR A 450 -6.14 -5.16 14.63
N LEU A 451 -5.88 -5.80 15.78
CA LEU A 451 -6.88 -6.00 16.83
C LEU A 451 -6.85 -4.92 17.90
N LEU A 452 -5.75 -4.18 18.07
CA LEU A 452 -5.58 -3.21 19.17
C LEU A 452 -5.58 -1.76 18.70
N VAL A 453 -5.35 -1.48 17.42
CA VAL A 453 -5.37 -0.13 16.87
C VAL A 453 -6.75 0.16 16.30
N ASP A 454 -7.26 1.35 16.61
CA ASP A 454 -8.49 1.91 16.09
C ASP A 454 -8.15 3.12 15.23
N HIS A 455 -8.15 2.93 13.91
CA HIS A 455 -7.88 4.02 12.97
C HIS A 455 -9.18 4.54 12.35
N PRO A 456 -9.36 5.87 12.19
CA PRO A 456 -10.57 6.46 11.59
C PRO A 456 -10.99 5.92 10.21
N SER A 457 -10.01 5.36 9.48
CA SER A 457 -10.13 4.84 8.11
C SER A 457 -9.84 3.35 8.01
N VAL A 458 -9.93 2.60 9.12
CA VAL A 458 -9.68 1.15 9.15
C VAL A 458 -8.27 0.78 8.66
N SER A 459 -7.31 1.70 8.83
CA SER A 459 -5.94 1.53 8.36
C SER A 459 -5.11 0.61 9.26
N GLU A 460 -5.64 0.18 10.40
CA GLU A 460 -5.10 -0.94 11.18
C GLU A 460 -5.03 -2.24 10.34
N SER A 461 -5.85 -2.39 9.30
CA SER A 461 -5.78 -3.49 8.32
C SER A 461 -4.41 -3.61 7.63
N TYR A 462 -3.68 -2.51 7.47
CA TYR A 462 -2.35 -2.54 6.87
C TYR A 462 -1.33 -3.34 7.70
N PHE A 463 -1.55 -3.56 9.00
CA PHE A 463 -0.70 -4.44 9.80
C PHE A 463 -0.73 -5.89 9.31
N VAL A 464 -1.91 -6.44 9.03
CA VAL A 464 -2.04 -7.81 8.48
C VAL A 464 -1.56 -7.90 7.03
N TYR A 465 -1.75 -6.84 6.23
CA TYR A 465 -1.21 -6.79 4.87
C TYR A 465 0.32 -6.78 4.83
N THR A 466 0.94 -6.02 5.74
CA THR A 466 2.40 -5.98 5.89
C THR A 466 2.94 -7.31 6.44
N ALA A 467 2.17 -8.00 7.29
CA ALA A 467 2.54 -9.32 7.83
C ALA A 467 2.35 -10.46 6.83
N ALA A 468 1.55 -10.29 5.77
CA ALA A 468 1.19 -11.35 4.83
C ALA A 468 2.42 -12.10 4.24
N PRO A 469 3.51 -11.44 3.81
CA PRO A 469 4.70 -12.16 3.33
C PRO A 469 5.36 -13.07 4.38
N PHE A 470 5.37 -12.66 5.65
CA PHE A 470 5.94 -13.45 6.75
C PHE A 470 5.09 -14.68 7.04
N SER A 471 3.77 -14.50 7.04
CA SER A 471 2.78 -15.55 7.11
C SER A 471 2.93 -16.58 5.98
N LEU A 472 3.06 -16.11 4.73
CA LEU A 472 3.28 -16.97 3.56
C LEU A 472 4.61 -17.72 3.62
N ALA A 473 5.67 -17.07 4.10
CA ALA A 473 6.97 -17.71 4.30
C ALA A 473 6.91 -18.81 5.37
N GLY A 474 6.23 -18.56 6.50
CA GLY A 474 5.98 -19.55 7.55
C GLY A 474 5.14 -20.73 7.04
N ALA A 475 4.06 -20.43 6.31
CA ALA A 475 3.20 -21.42 5.67
C ALA A 475 3.97 -22.29 4.66
N GLY A 476 4.76 -21.67 3.79
CA GLY A 476 5.61 -22.35 2.81
C GLY A 476 6.66 -23.23 3.48
N TRP A 477 7.28 -22.77 4.57
CA TRP A 477 8.19 -23.60 5.35
C TRP A 477 7.50 -24.81 5.96
N PHE A 478 6.34 -24.62 6.60
CA PHE A 478 5.58 -25.71 7.18
C PHE A 478 5.14 -26.74 6.12
N ALA A 479 4.63 -26.27 4.98
CA ALA A 479 4.28 -27.10 3.84
C ALA A 479 5.49 -27.88 3.30
N ALA A 480 6.65 -27.22 3.17
CA ALA A 480 7.88 -27.88 2.71
C ALA A 480 8.40 -28.94 3.69
N THR A 481 8.33 -28.68 4.99
CA THR A 481 8.70 -29.68 6.00
C THR A 481 7.76 -30.89 5.96
N SER A 482 6.46 -30.64 5.81
CA SER A 482 5.44 -31.70 5.70
C SER A 482 5.61 -32.52 4.42
N ALA A 483 5.90 -31.86 3.29
CA ALA A 483 6.14 -32.50 1.99
C ALA A 483 7.37 -33.42 2.00
N ARG A 484 8.47 -32.97 2.62
CA ARG A 484 9.69 -33.78 2.75
C ARG A 484 9.44 -35.03 3.57
N ALA A 485 8.69 -34.88 4.66
CA ALA A 485 8.35 -36.00 5.49
C ALA A 485 7.46 -37.00 4.70
N SER A 486 6.53 -36.54 3.85
CA SER A 486 5.54 -37.38 3.18
C SER A 486 6.09 -38.24 2.04
N GLY A 487 7.12 -37.74 1.35
CA GLY A 487 7.62 -38.34 0.11
C GLY A 487 6.63 -38.29 -1.07
N ARG A 488 5.40 -37.79 -0.88
CA ARG A 488 4.31 -37.78 -1.89
C ARG A 488 3.62 -36.41 -1.99
N PRO A 489 4.33 -35.34 -2.39
CA PRO A 489 3.77 -33.98 -2.39
C PRO A 489 2.68 -33.75 -3.45
N VAL A 490 2.82 -34.33 -4.65
CA VAL A 490 1.90 -34.04 -5.76
C VAL A 490 0.46 -34.51 -5.48
N PRO A 491 0.21 -35.75 -5.03
CA PRO A 491 -1.15 -36.18 -4.70
C PRO A 491 -1.81 -35.33 -3.61
N ILE A 492 -1.03 -34.89 -2.60
CA ILE A 492 -1.51 -34.03 -1.52
C ILE A 492 -1.93 -32.66 -2.07
N ALA A 493 -1.14 -32.09 -2.98
CA ALA A 493 -1.47 -30.80 -3.59
C ALA A 493 -2.74 -30.86 -4.45
N VAL A 494 -2.90 -31.94 -5.23
CA VAL A 494 -4.11 -32.18 -6.03
C VAL A 494 -5.33 -32.33 -5.12
N ALA A 495 -5.24 -33.17 -4.08
CA ALA A 495 -6.34 -33.37 -3.13
C ALA A 495 -6.72 -32.06 -2.42
N ALA A 496 -5.74 -31.26 -2.02
CA ALA A 496 -5.97 -29.96 -1.39
C ALA A 496 -6.69 -29.00 -2.35
N PHE A 497 -6.27 -28.96 -3.61
CA PHE A 497 -6.91 -28.10 -4.62
C PHE A 497 -8.37 -28.51 -4.89
N VAL A 498 -8.65 -29.80 -5.05
CA VAL A 498 -10.01 -30.32 -5.23
C VAL A 498 -10.90 -29.95 -4.04
N LEU A 499 -10.40 -30.15 -2.81
CA LEU A 499 -11.14 -29.75 -1.61
C LEU A 499 -11.35 -28.23 -1.55
N SER A 500 -10.36 -27.44 -1.96
CA SER A 500 -10.45 -25.97 -1.98
C SER A 500 -11.58 -25.49 -2.88
N ILE A 501 -11.77 -26.11 -4.05
CA ILE A 501 -12.87 -25.80 -4.98
C ILE A 501 -14.21 -26.13 -4.32
N GLY A 502 -14.36 -27.34 -3.77
CA GLY A 502 -15.60 -27.74 -3.09
C GLY A 502 -15.93 -26.83 -1.92
N TYR A 503 -14.91 -26.48 -1.12
CA TYR A 503 -15.05 -25.60 0.03
C TYR A 503 -15.38 -24.15 -0.37
N ALA A 504 -14.73 -23.63 -1.41
CA ALA A 504 -15.03 -22.31 -1.96
C ALA A 504 -16.45 -22.25 -2.53
N GLY A 505 -16.88 -23.28 -3.27
CA GLY A 505 -18.25 -23.39 -3.78
C GLY A 505 -19.29 -23.38 -2.66
N LEU A 506 -19.02 -24.07 -1.54
CA LEU A 506 -19.88 -24.04 -0.36
C LEU A 506 -19.97 -22.63 0.27
N ILE A 507 -18.84 -21.91 0.36
CA ILE A 507 -18.82 -20.53 0.85
C ILE A 507 -19.66 -19.62 -0.04
N VAL A 508 -19.51 -19.71 -1.37
CA VAL A 508 -20.26 -18.87 -2.31
C VAL A 508 -21.75 -19.18 -2.29
N TRP A 509 -22.12 -20.46 -2.25
CA TRP A 509 -23.51 -20.90 -2.11
C TRP A 509 -24.13 -20.37 -0.81
N ALA A 510 -23.41 -20.52 0.32
CA ALA A 510 -23.89 -20.05 1.62
C ALA A 510 -24.08 -18.53 1.67
N ARG A 511 -23.20 -17.75 1.02
CA ARG A 511 -23.38 -16.30 0.89
C ARG A 511 -24.60 -15.97 0.04
N GLY A 512 -25.00 -16.85 -0.89
CA GLY A 512 -25.99 -16.61 -1.97
C GLY A 512 -27.45 -16.60 -1.54
N VAL A 513 -27.73 -17.03 -0.31
CA VAL A 513 -29.10 -17.12 0.22
C VAL A 513 -29.59 -15.73 0.63
N PRO A 514 -30.64 -15.16 -0.01
CA PRO A 514 -31.20 -13.88 0.38
C PRO A 514 -31.74 -13.95 1.82
N ALA A 515 -31.30 -13.03 2.67
CA ALA A 515 -31.78 -12.96 4.04
C ALA A 515 -33.05 -12.09 4.11
N ALA A 516 -34.15 -12.68 4.59
CA ALA A 516 -35.43 -11.97 4.76
C ALA A 516 -35.44 -10.96 5.94
N SER A 517 -34.44 -10.99 6.84
CA SER A 517 -34.32 -10.06 7.96
C SER A 517 -32.88 -9.97 8.48
N THR A 518 -32.58 -8.90 9.22
CA THR A 518 -31.26 -8.63 9.84
C THR A 518 -30.80 -9.77 10.76
N GLY A 519 -31.69 -10.30 11.60
CA GLY A 519 -31.38 -11.44 12.47
C GLY A 519 -31.09 -12.72 11.68
N ARG A 520 -31.75 -12.91 10.54
CA ARG A 520 -31.50 -14.03 9.63
C ARG A 520 -30.17 -13.87 8.88
N GLN A 521 -29.77 -12.65 8.53
CA GLN A 521 -28.47 -12.36 7.92
C GLN A 521 -27.31 -12.58 8.90
N LEU A 522 -27.50 -12.16 10.16
CA LEU A 522 -26.57 -12.45 11.25
C LEU A 522 -26.46 -13.96 11.47
N TRP A 523 -27.59 -14.68 11.54
CA TRP A 523 -27.59 -16.13 11.69
C TRP A 523 -26.95 -16.86 10.50
N LEU A 524 -27.21 -16.44 9.26
CA LEU A 524 -26.58 -17.01 8.06
C LEU A 524 -25.07 -16.78 8.05
N SER A 525 -24.63 -15.58 8.43
CA SER A 525 -23.21 -15.23 8.55
C SER A 525 -22.55 -16.05 9.66
N THR A 526 -23.10 -16.06 10.87
CA THR A 526 -22.60 -16.84 12.01
C THR A 526 -22.60 -18.34 11.73
N ARG A 527 -23.65 -18.88 11.08
CA ARG A 527 -23.70 -20.29 10.67
C ARG A 527 -22.61 -20.62 9.67
N MET A 528 -22.39 -19.77 8.66
CA MET A 528 -21.33 -19.99 7.67
C MET A 528 -19.95 -19.98 8.33
N LEU A 529 -19.75 -19.09 9.30
CA LEU A 529 -18.54 -19.02 10.09
C LEU A 529 -18.37 -20.26 10.98
N LEU A 530 -19.43 -20.76 11.61
CA LEU A 530 -19.38 -22.02 12.36
C LEU A 530 -19.11 -23.23 11.47
N VAL A 531 -19.60 -23.25 10.23
CA VAL A 531 -19.27 -24.29 9.24
C VAL A 531 -17.81 -24.18 8.81
N VAL A 532 -17.31 -22.98 8.55
CA VAL A 532 -15.91 -22.73 8.21
C VAL A 532 -14.98 -23.12 9.37
N LEU A 533 -15.36 -22.79 10.61
CA LEU A 533 -14.66 -23.21 11.83
C LEU A 533 -14.74 -24.72 11.98
N GLY A 534 -15.92 -25.33 11.83
CA GLY A 534 -16.13 -26.77 11.93
C GLY A 534 -15.27 -27.53 10.93
N ILE A 535 -15.21 -27.07 9.67
CA ILE A 535 -14.34 -27.64 8.64
C ILE A 535 -12.87 -27.41 9.00
N THR A 536 -12.48 -26.21 9.43
CA THR A 536 -11.07 -25.92 9.79
C THR A 536 -10.63 -26.76 10.98
N LEU A 537 -11.44 -26.84 12.04
CA LEU A 537 -11.20 -27.68 13.21
C LEU A 537 -11.23 -29.17 12.84
N PHE A 538 -12.15 -29.59 11.96
CA PHE A 538 -12.17 -30.96 11.44
C PHE A 538 -10.90 -31.28 10.65
N LEU A 539 -10.42 -30.38 9.78
CA LEU A 539 -9.17 -30.54 9.04
C LEU A 539 -7.95 -30.58 9.97
N LEU A 540 -7.91 -29.72 10.98
CA LEU A 540 -6.88 -29.71 12.02
C LEU A 540 -6.94 -30.94 12.93
N LEU A 541 -8.14 -31.43 13.24
CA LEU A 541 -8.39 -32.60 14.06
C LEU A 541 -8.07 -33.88 13.29
N VAL A 542 -8.52 -34.01 12.04
CA VAL A 542 -8.11 -35.05 11.11
C VAL A 542 -6.60 -35.02 10.95
N TRP A 543 -5.97 -33.84 10.81
CA TRP A 543 -4.52 -33.73 10.83
C TRP A 543 -3.91 -34.27 12.14
N ARG A 544 -4.41 -33.86 13.29
CA ARG A 544 -3.89 -34.29 14.60
C ARG A 544 -4.10 -35.79 14.86
N LEU A 545 -5.23 -36.36 14.44
CA LEU A 545 -5.67 -37.73 14.73
C LEU A 545 -5.22 -38.74 13.68
N THR A 546 -5.20 -38.38 12.40
CA THR A 546 -4.84 -39.28 11.29
C THR A 546 -3.38 -39.06 10.82
N LEU A 547 -2.78 -37.89 11.07
CA LEU A 547 -1.52 -37.45 10.45
C LEU A 547 -0.41 -37.12 11.47
N ARG A 548 -0.10 -38.09 12.36
CA ARG A 548 1.32 -38.39 12.66
C ARG A 548 2.06 -38.89 11.41
N GLN A 549 1.31 -39.22 10.36
CA GLN A 549 1.82 -39.47 9.03
C GLN A 549 2.17 -38.18 8.30
N ALA A 550 3.24 -38.30 7.55
CA ALA A 550 3.92 -37.19 6.98
C ALA A 550 3.14 -36.64 5.76
N GLY A 551 2.78 -35.35 5.78
CA GLY A 551 2.11 -34.67 4.64
C GLY A 551 0.86 -33.86 4.97
N GLY A 552 0.17 -34.17 6.06
CA GLY A 552 -1.09 -33.50 6.44
C GLY A 552 -1.00 -31.98 6.62
N GLY A 553 0.16 -31.50 7.11
CA GLY A 553 0.39 -30.06 7.25
C GLY A 553 0.39 -29.31 5.90
N MET A 554 0.92 -29.92 4.84
CA MET A 554 0.88 -29.31 3.51
C MET A 554 -0.55 -29.22 2.97
N PHE A 555 -1.37 -30.26 3.20
CA PHE A 555 -2.77 -30.27 2.78
C PHE A 555 -3.53 -29.08 3.36
N VAL A 556 -3.46 -28.88 4.68
CA VAL A 556 -4.16 -27.79 5.38
C VAL A 556 -3.73 -26.43 4.84
N VAL A 557 -2.42 -26.20 4.67
CA VAL A 557 -1.90 -24.93 4.13
C VAL A 557 -2.44 -24.64 2.74
N LEU A 558 -2.39 -25.63 1.85
CA LEU A 558 -2.83 -25.45 0.46
C LEU A 558 -4.34 -25.20 0.36
N VAL A 559 -5.15 -25.89 1.19
CA VAL A 559 -6.60 -25.64 1.26
C VAL A 559 -6.87 -24.20 1.67
N LEU A 560 -6.28 -23.78 2.79
CA LEU A 560 -6.47 -22.45 3.34
C LEU A 560 -6.06 -21.34 2.35
N LEU A 561 -4.87 -21.43 1.75
CA LEU A 561 -4.37 -20.40 0.82
C LEU A 561 -5.18 -20.33 -0.48
N SER A 562 -5.77 -21.43 -0.93
CA SER A 562 -6.49 -21.50 -2.21
C SER A 562 -7.97 -21.16 -2.09
N THR A 563 -8.61 -21.46 -0.96
CA THR A 563 -10.06 -21.26 -0.79
C THR A 563 -10.48 -19.80 -0.94
N ALA A 564 -9.76 -18.85 -0.34
CA ALA A 564 -10.14 -17.44 -0.40
C ALA A 564 -10.12 -16.88 -1.85
N PRO A 565 -9.02 -16.99 -2.63
CA PRO A 565 -9.00 -16.59 -4.03
C PRO A 565 -10.08 -17.28 -4.89
N ILE A 566 -10.26 -18.60 -4.74
CA ILE A 566 -11.26 -19.35 -5.51
C ILE A 566 -12.67 -18.87 -5.16
N SER A 567 -12.97 -18.67 -3.87
CA SER A 567 -14.29 -18.19 -3.44
C SER A 567 -14.58 -16.77 -3.93
N SER A 568 -13.58 -15.87 -3.91
CA SER A 568 -13.70 -14.51 -4.44
C SER A 568 -13.97 -14.54 -5.94
N PHE A 569 -13.19 -15.31 -6.70
CA PHE A 569 -13.38 -15.45 -8.14
C PHE A 569 -14.74 -16.04 -8.49
N LEU A 570 -15.15 -17.13 -7.83
CA LEU A 570 -16.46 -17.75 -8.03
C LEU A 570 -17.60 -16.80 -7.67
N GLN A 571 -17.49 -16.04 -6.57
CA GLN A 571 -18.49 -15.06 -6.18
C GLN A 571 -18.64 -13.96 -7.24
N SER A 572 -17.53 -13.41 -7.73
CA SER A 572 -17.55 -12.40 -8.79
C SER A 572 -18.07 -12.98 -10.11
N ALA A 573 -17.73 -14.22 -10.46
CA ALA A 573 -18.23 -14.87 -11.68
C ALA A 573 -19.74 -15.17 -11.62
N ILE A 574 -20.29 -15.44 -10.43
CA ILE A 574 -21.72 -15.78 -10.24
C ILE A 574 -22.58 -14.52 -10.03
N ARG A 575 -22.06 -13.51 -9.33
CA ARG A 575 -22.83 -12.33 -8.89
C ARG A 575 -22.42 -11.01 -9.52
N GLY A 576 -21.29 -10.96 -10.20
CA GLY A 576 -20.80 -9.72 -10.77
C GLY A 576 -21.91 -9.08 -11.60
N ASP A 577 -22.21 -7.81 -11.31
CA ASP A 577 -22.99 -7.00 -12.23
C ASP A 577 -22.30 -7.13 -13.59
N THR A 578 -22.98 -7.73 -14.56
CA THR A 578 -22.43 -7.92 -15.91
C THR A 578 -22.17 -6.57 -16.60
N GLU A 579 -22.63 -5.47 -16.01
CA GLU A 579 -22.24 -4.11 -16.36
C GLU A 579 -20.92 -3.74 -15.68
N LYS A 580 -19.81 -4.25 -16.22
CA LYS A 580 -18.48 -3.71 -15.92
C LYS A 580 -18.48 -2.22 -16.26
N ALA A 581 -18.55 -1.35 -15.25
CA ALA A 581 -18.40 0.08 -15.48
C ALA A 581 -17.01 0.33 -16.06
N PRO A 582 -16.89 0.93 -17.27
CA PRO A 582 -15.61 1.07 -17.95
C PRO A 582 -14.67 2.01 -17.18
N THR A 583 -15.23 2.90 -16.36
CA THR A 583 -14.50 3.91 -15.58
C THR A 583 -15.08 4.04 -14.19
N TYR A 584 -14.26 4.52 -13.28
CA TYR A 584 -14.63 4.83 -11.92
C TYR A 584 -15.69 5.93 -11.88
N ARG A 585 -16.79 5.66 -11.17
CA ARG A 585 -17.89 6.60 -10.95
C ARG A 585 -18.22 6.67 -9.49
N ALA A 586 -18.17 7.87 -8.94
CA ALA A 586 -18.59 8.14 -7.58
C ALA A 586 -19.17 9.55 -7.52
N ALA A 587 -20.51 9.65 -7.37
CA ALA A 587 -21.18 10.95 -7.28
C ALA A 587 -20.60 11.82 -6.14
N ARG A 588 -20.11 11.20 -5.06
CA ARG A 588 -19.47 11.89 -3.93
C ARG A 588 -18.08 12.46 -4.22
N TRP A 589 -17.39 11.94 -5.24
CA TRP A 589 -16.02 12.34 -5.59
C TRP A 589 -15.94 12.77 -7.06
N TRP A 590 -17.03 13.33 -7.55
CA TRP A 590 -17.14 13.82 -8.90
C TRP A 590 -16.18 14.99 -9.13
N VAL A 591 -15.52 14.95 -10.30
CA VAL A 591 -14.69 16.03 -10.82
C VAL A 591 -15.25 16.40 -12.18
N TYR A 592 -15.72 17.63 -12.32
CA TYR A 592 -16.30 18.07 -13.59
C TYR A 592 -15.20 18.26 -14.66
N PRO A 593 -15.49 17.99 -15.94
CA PRO A 593 -14.50 18.14 -17.00
C PRO A 593 -13.85 19.54 -17.06
N ASP A 594 -14.63 20.59 -16.83
CA ASP A 594 -14.13 21.98 -16.79
C ASP A 594 -13.29 22.27 -15.54
N GLU A 595 -13.52 21.59 -14.41
CA GLU A 595 -12.61 21.64 -13.26
C GLU A 595 -11.24 21.04 -13.61
N ALA A 596 -11.23 19.85 -14.23
CA ALA A 596 -9.97 19.20 -14.62
C ALA A 596 -9.23 20.00 -15.71
N GLU A 597 -9.96 20.53 -16.70
CA GLU A 597 -9.40 21.36 -17.77
C GLU A 597 -8.77 22.64 -17.23
N ALA A 598 -9.48 23.37 -16.37
CA ALA A 598 -8.97 24.60 -15.76
C ALA A 598 -7.73 24.33 -14.89
N ALA A 599 -7.73 23.24 -14.11
CA ALA A 599 -6.57 22.83 -13.32
C ALA A 599 -5.35 22.51 -14.20
N LEU A 600 -5.56 21.85 -15.35
CA LEU A 600 -4.50 21.59 -16.32
C LEU A 600 -4.03 22.86 -17.03
N TRP A 601 -4.92 23.81 -17.30
CA TRP A 601 -4.53 25.13 -17.80
C TRP A 601 -3.64 25.84 -16.77
N LEU A 602 -4.03 25.84 -15.49
CA LEU A 602 -3.24 26.44 -14.42
C LEU A 602 -1.86 25.80 -14.33
N ALA A 603 -1.77 24.46 -14.42
CA ALA A 603 -0.51 23.72 -14.41
C ALA A 603 0.47 24.16 -15.52
N ARG A 604 -0.04 24.59 -16.67
CA ARG A 604 0.78 25.02 -17.82
C ARG A 604 1.15 26.51 -17.80
N ASN A 605 0.41 27.33 -17.04
CA ASN A 605 0.50 28.79 -17.08
C ASN A 605 0.93 29.44 -15.75
N SER A 606 1.32 28.65 -14.75
CA SER A 606 1.82 29.12 -13.45
C SER A 606 3.16 28.48 -13.10
N ALA A 607 3.96 29.11 -12.25
CA ALA A 607 5.20 28.52 -11.77
C ALA A 607 4.93 27.36 -10.79
N PRO A 608 5.77 26.32 -10.72
CA PRO A 608 5.56 25.17 -9.83
C PRO A 608 5.48 25.51 -8.33
N THR A 609 6.00 26.67 -7.94
CA THR A 609 6.02 27.18 -6.56
C THR A 609 4.93 28.22 -6.29
N ASP A 610 4.13 28.60 -7.29
CA ASP A 610 3.04 29.55 -7.09
C ASP A 610 1.98 28.97 -6.13
N VAL A 611 1.40 29.86 -5.31
CA VAL A 611 0.32 29.54 -4.38
C VAL A 611 -1.02 29.98 -4.95
N VAL A 612 -2.03 29.13 -4.77
CA VAL A 612 -3.39 29.32 -5.30
C VAL A 612 -4.40 29.42 -4.15
N ALA A 613 -5.26 30.43 -4.14
CA ALA A 613 -6.46 30.41 -3.30
C ALA A 613 -7.63 29.82 -4.11
N THR A 614 -8.34 28.84 -3.54
CA THR A 614 -9.38 28.08 -4.23
C THR A 614 -10.52 27.70 -3.31
N ASN A 615 -11.75 27.61 -3.83
CA ASN A 615 -12.94 27.13 -3.09
C ASN A 615 -13.27 25.65 -3.31
N THR A 616 -12.35 24.86 -3.86
CA THR A 616 -12.55 23.45 -4.25
C THR A 616 -12.35 22.43 -3.12
N TRP A 617 -12.53 22.82 -1.86
CA TRP A 617 -12.22 22.00 -0.68
C TRP A 617 -13.21 20.84 -0.42
N CYS A 618 -14.51 21.01 -0.71
CA CYS A 618 -15.53 19.96 -0.49
C CYS A 618 -15.74 19.10 -1.75
N ARG A 619 -16.10 17.83 -1.56
CA ARG A 619 -16.61 16.95 -2.64
C ARG A 619 -17.96 16.31 -2.27
N PRO A 620 -18.92 16.18 -3.20
CA PRO A 620 -18.90 16.77 -4.54
C PRO A 620 -19.02 18.30 -4.47
N ALA A 621 -18.70 18.98 -5.58
CA ALA A 621 -18.85 20.43 -5.64
C ALA A 621 -20.34 20.83 -5.52
N GLY A 622 -20.64 21.87 -4.73
CA GLY A 622 -22.02 22.31 -4.47
C GLY A 622 -22.22 22.92 -3.09
N SER A 623 -23.43 23.46 -2.84
CA SER A 623 -23.83 23.85 -1.48
C SER A 623 -23.77 22.63 -0.55
N PRO A 624 -23.15 22.73 0.62
CA PRO A 624 -23.05 21.60 1.52
C PRO A 624 -24.47 21.14 1.93
N LEU A 625 -24.84 19.94 1.49
CA LEU A 625 -25.70 19.05 2.29
C LEU A 625 -25.10 18.97 3.70
N PRO A 626 -25.81 18.56 4.78
CA PRO A 626 -25.20 18.56 6.10
C PRO A 626 -23.87 17.77 6.10
N GLY A 627 -22.74 18.49 6.23
CA GLY A 627 -21.37 17.97 6.13
C GLY A 627 -20.63 18.33 4.83
N CYS A 628 -19.44 18.92 4.95
CA CYS A 628 -18.48 19.09 3.85
C CYS A 628 -17.49 17.94 3.86
N ASP A 629 -17.49 17.03 2.89
CA ASP A 629 -16.41 16.05 2.75
C ASP A 629 -15.16 16.77 2.21
N ALA A 630 -14.26 17.17 3.11
CA ALA A 630 -13.09 18.00 2.87
C ALA A 630 -11.92 17.28 2.18
N ARG A 631 -12.25 16.35 1.26
CA ARG A 631 -11.30 15.61 0.41
C ARG A 631 -11.24 16.17 -1.01
N GLY A 632 -11.38 17.49 -1.17
CA GLY A 632 -11.12 18.18 -2.42
C GLY A 632 -9.63 18.40 -2.65
N TYR A 633 -9.01 17.59 -3.50
CA TYR A 633 -7.57 17.63 -3.82
C TYR A 633 -7.31 17.94 -5.30
N LEU A 634 -8.17 18.76 -5.91
CA LEU A 634 -8.20 18.99 -7.35
C LEU A 634 -7.05 19.89 -7.81
N VAL A 635 -6.92 21.08 -7.21
CA VAL A 635 -5.90 22.06 -7.59
C VAL A 635 -4.53 21.55 -7.16
N SER A 636 -4.41 21.07 -5.92
CA SER A 636 -3.14 20.53 -5.43
C SER A 636 -2.69 19.27 -6.17
N GLY A 637 -3.62 18.39 -6.56
CA GLY A 637 -3.35 17.18 -7.33
C GLY A 637 -3.12 17.44 -8.82
N ILE A 638 -4.15 17.89 -9.54
CA ILE A 638 -4.15 18.01 -11.00
C ILE A 638 -3.31 19.21 -11.45
N ALA A 639 -3.50 20.38 -10.85
CA ALA A 639 -2.69 21.55 -11.20
C ALA A 639 -1.26 21.44 -10.64
N GLY A 640 -1.07 20.66 -9.57
CA GLY A 640 0.23 20.45 -8.94
C GLY A 640 0.75 21.73 -8.27
N ARG A 641 -0.13 22.59 -7.76
CA ARG A 641 0.23 23.86 -7.10
C ARG A 641 -0.09 23.82 -5.63
N ARG A 642 0.68 24.56 -4.83
CA ARG A 642 0.37 24.75 -3.42
C ARG A 642 -0.89 25.60 -3.31
N THR A 643 -1.70 25.35 -2.30
CA THR A 643 -2.90 26.13 -2.05
C THR A 643 -2.84 26.83 -0.71
N LEU A 644 -3.46 28.01 -0.61
CA LEU A 644 -3.69 28.65 0.68
C LEU A 644 -4.41 27.69 1.63
N LEU A 645 -5.51 27.12 1.13
CA LEU A 645 -6.29 26.05 1.73
C LEU A 645 -7.07 25.34 0.61
N GLU A 646 -6.98 24.02 0.56
CA GLU A 646 -7.87 23.14 -0.20
C GLU A 646 -8.47 22.09 0.75
N GLY A 647 -8.70 20.85 0.32
CA GLY A 647 -9.17 19.78 1.21
C GLY A 647 -8.22 19.55 2.38
N TRP A 648 -8.74 19.57 3.61
CA TRP A 648 -7.97 19.42 4.85
C TRP A 648 -8.18 18.08 5.56
N ALA A 649 -8.99 17.18 5.01
CA ALA A 649 -9.40 15.95 5.70
C ALA A 649 -8.22 15.07 6.14
N TYR A 650 -7.14 15.00 5.36
CA TYR A 650 -5.96 14.16 5.68
C TYR A 650 -4.89 14.89 6.52
N THR A 651 -5.22 16.05 7.08
CA THR A 651 -4.33 16.74 8.03
C THR A 651 -4.40 16.08 9.41
N THR A 652 -3.29 16.09 10.16
CA THR A 652 -3.23 15.60 11.54
C THR A 652 -4.35 16.24 12.39
N GLN A 653 -4.58 17.53 12.20
CA GLN A 653 -5.56 18.34 12.93
C GLN A 653 -7.00 17.87 12.69
N ALA A 654 -7.36 17.55 11.44
CA ALA A 654 -8.69 17.05 11.10
C ALA A 654 -8.91 15.61 11.61
N MET A 655 -7.91 14.74 11.42
CA MET A 655 -7.97 13.34 11.87
C MET A 655 -8.03 13.20 13.40
N ALA A 656 -7.34 14.07 14.14
CA ALA A 656 -7.39 14.09 15.60
C ALA A 656 -8.81 14.33 16.16
N LYS A 657 -9.64 15.05 15.40
CA LYS A 657 -11.05 15.35 15.73
C LYS A 657 -12.04 14.31 15.21
N GLN A 658 -11.59 13.11 14.83
CA GLN A 658 -12.50 12.02 14.48
C GLN A 658 -13.53 11.79 15.61
N GLY A 659 -14.82 11.76 15.25
CA GLY A 659 -15.92 11.51 16.19
C GLY A 659 -16.44 12.75 16.90
N ASP A 660 -15.69 13.87 16.90
CA ASP A 660 -16.10 15.11 17.56
C ASP A 660 -17.42 15.62 16.96
N GLY A 661 -18.41 15.87 17.82
CA GLY A 661 -19.76 16.28 17.39
C GLY A 661 -20.51 15.23 16.55
N GLY A 662 -20.11 13.95 16.63
CA GLY A 662 -20.69 12.87 15.84
C GLY A 662 -20.29 12.88 14.36
N ARG A 663 -19.25 13.64 13.99
CA ARG A 663 -18.79 13.80 12.60
C ARG A 663 -17.52 13.01 12.33
N ARG A 664 -17.37 12.57 11.10
CA ARG A 664 -16.10 11.97 10.62
C ARG A 664 -15.06 13.05 10.40
N TYR A 665 -13.79 12.69 10.48
CA TYR A 665 -12.65 13.57 10.22
C TYR A 665 -12.74 14.25 8.85
N THR A 666 -13.36 13.57 7.86
CA THR A 666 -13.62 14.12 6.54
C THR A 666 -14.61 15.28 6.55
N GLU A 667 -15.47 15.36 7.57
CA GLU A 667 -16.55 16.34 7.72
C GLU A 667 -16.29 17.34 8.86
N GLN A 668 -15.10 17.27 9.46
CA GLN A 668 -14.71 18.21 10.50
C GLN A 668 -14.50 19.61 9.89
N PRO A 669 -14.88 20.68 10.61
CA PRO A 669 -14.57 22.05 10.19
C PRO A 669 -13.07 22.24 9.93
N SER A 670 -12.73 23.15 9.03
CA SER A 670 -11.33 23.49 8.75
C SER A 670 -10.61 23.86 10.06
N PRO A 671 -9.42 23.28 10.31
CA PRO A 671 -8.52 23.73 11.37
C PRO A 671 -8.03 25.18 11.19
N TRP A 672 -8.13 25.73 9.97
CA TRP A 672 -7.74 27.09 9.61
C TRP A 672 -8.97 27.90 9.14
N PRO A 673 -9.86 28.29 10.06
CA PRO A 673 -11.09 29.02 9.71
C PRO A 673 -10.80 30.41 9.11
N ASP A 674 -9.69 31.04 9.51
CA ASP A 674 -9.18 32.30 8.96
C ASP A 674 -8.92 32.21 7.45
N ARG A 675 -8.29 31.13 6.98
CA ARG A 675 -8.00 30.90 5.56
C ARG A 675 -9.26 30.61 4.74
N VAL A 676 -10.24 29.93 5.33
CA VAL A 676 -11.59 29.75 4.73
C VAL A 676 -12.25 31.11 4.55
N THR A 677 -12.30 31.92 5.61
CA THR A 677 -12.90 33.26 5.57
C THR A 677 -12.19 34.17 4.55
N LEU A 678 -10.87 34.17 4.52
CA LEU A 678 -10.09 34.99 3.60
C LEU A 678 -10.35 34.60 2.13
N THR A 679 -10.41 33.30 1.84
CA THR A 679 -10.74 32.82 0.48
C THR A 679 -12.17 33.19 0.10
N ASN A 680 -13.13 33.02 1.00
CA ASN A 680 -14.52 33.40 0.74
C ASN A 680 -14.67 34.92 0.52
N GLN A 681 -13.99 35.75 1.31
CA GLN A 681 -13.99 37.20 1.11
C GLN A 681 -13.42 37.56 -0.27
N ALA A 682 -12.29 36.98 -0.67
CA ALA A 682 -11.67 37.23 -1.96
C ALA A 682 -12.54 36.83 -3.16
N LEU A 683 -13.38 35.81 -3.01
CA LEU A 683 -14.25 35.34 -4.10
C LEU A 683 -15.65 35.98 -4.09
N MET A 684 -16.23 36.25 -2.92
CA MET A 684 -17.63 36.68 -2.79
C MET A 684 -17.81 38.19 -2.63
N ALA A 685 -16.84 38.87 -2.00
CA ALA A 685 -16.87 40.31 -1.73
C ALA A 685 -15.44 40.87 -1.65
N PRO A 686 -14.68 40.82 -2.77
CA PRO A 686 -13.27 41.18 -2.76
C PRO A 686 -13.07 42.66 -2.41
N SER A 687 -11.96 42.94 -1.75
CA SER A 687 -11.46 44.30 -1.53
C SER A 687 -9.96 44.33 -1.84
N PRO A 688 -9.39 45.51 -2.17
CA PRO A 688 -7.95 45.63 -2.39
C PRO A 688 -7.12 45.19 -1.18
N GLU A 689 -7.64 45.36 0.04
CA GLU A 689 -6.98 44.91 1.27
C GLU A 689 -6.93 43.37 1.35
N VAL A 690 -8.04 42.70 1.06
CA VAL A 690 -8.11 41.22 1.08
C VAL A 690 -7.18 40.61 0.03
N LEU A 691 -7.14 41.18 -1.18
CA LEU A 691 -6.27 40.68 -2.24
C LEU A 691 -4.78 40.95 -1.96
N ARG A 692 -4.45 42.13 -1.40
CA ARG A 692 -3.08 42.41 -0.93
C ARG A 692 -2.67 41.45 0.16
N ARG A 693 -3.54 41.19 1.14
CA ARG A 693 -3.27 40.24 2.22
C ARG A 693 -2.98 38.84 1.71
N LEU A 694 -3.78 38.33 0.76
CA LEU A 694 -3.54 37.03 0.12
C LEU A 694 -2.15 36.94 -0.52
N ARG A 695 -1.74 37.99 -1.24
CA ARG A 695 -0.46 38.03 -1.93
C ARG A 695 0.70 38.22 -0.95
N ASP A 696 0.61 39.18 -0.06
CA ASP A 696 1.73 39.65 0.76
C ASP A 696 1.97 38.72 1.97
N GLU A 697 0.93 38.17 2.59
CA GLU A 697 1.07 37.26 3.76
C GLU A 697 1.26 35.79 3.36
N TYR A 698 0.60 35.34 2.28
CA TYR A 698 0.55 33.92 1.90
C TYR A 698 1.16 33.61 0.54
N GLY A 699 1.68 34.61 -0.19
CA GLY A 699 2.29 34.41 -1.50
C GLY A 699 1.29 33.99 -2.58
N VAL A 700 -0.01 34.22 -2.39
CA VAL A 700 -1.03 33.83 -3.37
C VAL A 700 -0.88 34.68 -4.62
N ARG A 701 -0.64 34.00 -5.75
CA ARG A 701 -0.57 34.61 -7.08
C ARG A 701 -1.82 34.35 -7.91
N TRP A 702 -2.51 33.24 -7.64
CA TRP A 702 -3.64 32.79 -8.46
C TRP A 702 -4.89 32.60 -7.61
N LEU A 703 -6.04 33.01 -8.14
CA LEU A 703 -7.35 32.61 -7.64
C LEU A 703 -7.93 31.57 -8.59
N TYR A 704 -8.31 30.41 -8.07
CA TYR A 704 -9.06 29.40 -8.79
C TYR A 704 -10.50 29.39 -8.24
N ALA A 705 -11.43 29.99 -8.98
CA ALA A 705 -12.79 30.23 -8.51
C ALA A 705 -13.77 29.29 -9.23
N ASP A 706 -14.37 28.33 -8.53
CA ASP A 706 -15.45 27.50 -9.07
C ASP A 706 -16.81 27.95 -8.51
N ALA A 707 -17.68 28.46 -9.38
CA ALA A 707 -19.01 28.93 -9.03
C ALA A 707 -19.97 27.82 -8.56
N ARG A 708 -19.57 26.53 -8.65
CA ARG A 708 -20.29 25.41 -8.01
C ARG A 708 -20.16 25.41 -6.50
N ASN A 709 -19.01 25.85 -5.98
CA ASN A 709 -18.67 25.78 -4.55
C ASN A 709 -19.02 27.06 -3.78
N GLY A 710 -19.71 28.00 -4.42
CA GLY A 710 -20.15 29.25 -3.83
C GLY A 710 -20.24 30.37 -4.87
N PRO A 711 -20.85 31.52 -4.52
CA PRO A 711 -20.90 32.67 -5.41
C PRO A 711 -19.48 33.21 -5.71
N VAL A 712 -19.27 33.64 -6.95
CA VAL A 712 -18.07 34.39 -7.37
C VAL A 712 -18.52 35.77 -7.82
N TRP A 713 -18.00 36.81 -7.19
CA TRP A 713 -18.41 38.20 -7.42
C TRP A 713 -18.12 38.60 -8.88
N PRO A 714 -19.13 39.06 -9.65
CA PRO A 714 -18.94 39.40 -11.06
C PRO A 714 -17.93 40.52 -11.32
N GLY A 715 -17.73 41.43 -10.36
CA GLY A 715 -16.78 42.53 -10.50
C GLY A 715 -15.32 42.15 -10.22
N LEU A 716 -15.02 40.88 -9.89
CA LEU A 716 -13.66 40.46 -9.54
C LEU A 716 -12.68 40.70 -10.70
N ASP A 717 -13.18 40.65 -11.94
CA ASP A 717 -12.47 40.99 -13.17
C ASP A 717 -11.92 42.44 -13.19
N GLN A 718 -12.45 43.34 -12.34
CA GLN A 718 -11.98 44.72 -12.19
C GLN A 718 -10.85 44.86 -11.16
N MET A 719 -10.67 43.85 -10.29
CA MET A 719 -9.71 43.87 -9.18
C MET A 719 -8.56 42.88 -9.39
N ALA A 720 -8.74 41.85 -10.23
CA ALA A 720 -7.75 40.85 -10.58
C ALA A 720 -7.82 40.53 -12.07
N VAL A 721 -6.70 40.10 -12.66
CA VAL A 721 -6.63 39.85 -14.11
C VAL A 721 -7.21 38.48 -14.41
N LEU A 722 -8.37 38.41 -15.07
CA LEU A 722 -8.91 37.15 -15.57
C LEU A 722 -8.01 36.58 -16.66
N ARG A 723 -7.42 35.40 -16.42
CA ARG A 723 -6.50 34.74 -17.36
C ARG A 723 -7.13 33.56 -18.08
N HIS A 724 -8.11 32.90 -17.46
CA HIS A 724 -8.80 31.76 -18.06
C HIS A 724 -10.21 31.61 -17.50
N SER A 725 -11.15 31.15 -18.34
CA SER A 725 -12.53 30.85 -17.94
C SER A 725 -13.03 29.69 -18.77
N VAL A 726 -13.57 28.66 -18.10
CA VAL A 726 -14.18 27.50 -18.75
C VAL A 726 -15.31 26.98 -17.87
N GLY A 727 -16.49 26.77 -18.46
CA GLY A 727 -17.68 26.34 -17.72
C GLY A 727 -18.00 27.25 -16.52
N LYS A 728 -17.95 26.69 -15.31
CA LYS A 728 -18.18 27.42 -14.05
C LYS A 728 -16.90 27.85 -13.33
N VAL A 729 -15.74 27.61 -13.92
CA VAL A 729 -14.44 27.92 -13.35
C VAL A 729 -13.85 29.17 -13.99
N ARG A 730 -13.32 30.08 -13.16
CA ARG A 730 -12.55 31.26 -13.56
C ARG A 730 -11.21 31.28 -12.83
N ILE A 731 -10.15 31.64 -13.54
CA ILE A 731 -8.80 31.75 -13.00
C ILE A 731 -8.31 33.19 -13.14
N TYR A 732 -7.95 33.78 -12.01
CA TYR A 732 -7.44 35.14 -11.93
C TYR A 732 -5.97 35.16 -11.49
N GLU A 733 -5.20 36.08 -12.02
CA GLU A 733 -3.86 36.42 -11.52
C GLU A 733 -3.96 37.67 -10.64
N LEU A 734 -3.44 37.57 -9.43
CA LEU A 734 -3.13 38.72 -8.58
C LEU A 734 -1.76 39.22 -9.05
N GLY A 735 -1.74 40.40 -9.69
CA GLY A 735 -0.50 41.01 -10.16
C GLY A 735 0.51 41.25 -9.03
N GLU A 736 1.73 41.67 -9.41
CA GLU A 736 2.78 42.04 -8.45
C GLU A 736 2.34 43.10 -7.43
#